data_AF-A0A2V7YNL0-F1
#
_entry.id   AF-A0A2V7YNL0-F1
#
_cell.length_a   1.000
_cell.length_b   1.000
_cell.length_c   1.000
_cell.angle_alpha   90.00
_cell.angle_beta   90.00
_cell.angle_gamma   90.00
#
_symmetry.space_group_name_H-M   'P 1'
#
loop_
_entity.id
_entity.type
_entity.pdbx_description
1 polymer ?
#
loop_
_entity_poly.entity_id
_entity_poly.type
_entity_poly.pdbx_seq_one_letter_code
_entity_poly.pdbx_strand_id
1 'polypeptide(L)'
;MLLAAAVIAVSVCGPALAGRLKPALTLAERLGYPSDAKLLIIHADDLGMTHSVNAASIKALDSGAINSASIMVPTPWFSEIAEYARKHPEADLGLHLTLTSEWSGYRWRSITSKASLLDNSGYFYSTEDAAATHIDPSDAEAEIRAQIDRARAAGIQPTHLDSHMRTLHQNAALFAVLLRASRAYNIPAAIPKELAARPDFAPLLTDNDVVIDRFISIEPDIPAEQFYTDTLKNLQPGVSELIVHLAYDDSEMRAATDDHPNWGAAWRQRDFDFVTSERFRNLLRENNIKLITWREVGKLFSTTDPATVHPETWPAIKSPFPRDSKSIDDLLARMSVEEKVGQIIQASITAVTPADIRAYHLGSVLNGGGAWPNNNRHASVNDWLSLADAFYDASMDTSGGKQAIPIIWGSDGVHGHSNVVGATIFPHNIGLGATRDLELIRRIGDITATEMAVTGIDWSFSPVVAVARDDRWGRTYESYSEDPDLVRTCAAKMIEGLQPRVIATAKHFLGDGGTAGGKDQGDSVVSETELRDIHAAGYVDAIKTGVEAIMVSQSSWHGREMHGNRELLTDVLKRRMGFNGFIIGDWNGHGQVPGCTNQSCSQSFNAGVDMFMVPDDWKALYENLVAQVKSGEIEQSRLDDAVRRILRVKMRAGLFTAGRPSQRRLGGKPEQFGSPEHRRVARRAVRESIVLLKNNRHLLPLRPQSKVLVTGDGADNIAKQAGGWTISWQGDGNTNADFPGGTSIWDGIRAAVEAAGGRATLSPDGKFQDKPDVAIVVFGENPYAEWEGDRQTIVYDNVYDLALLRRLKDAGVPVVSLFLSGRPLWVNPFLNSSDAFVAAWLPGSEGEGIADVLFGKYDFRGKLSFSWPKLASQVVLNRGDADYHPLFPFGFGLTYKDRVDLPDLPADTSGVRAQTVFFSAGPKEPWKLHVDEGIGQQEEAAGRRVLTWPGGAPRAVDLRSDRPADLTRETNAALSIDVMVEKPPTRSVMLNVGSAAVDVTSILRALPKNA
;
A
#
# COMPACT_ATOMS: atom_id res chain seq x y z
N MET A 1 43.54 36.54 -18.47
CA MET A 1 43.57 35.83 -19.77
C MET A 1 43.12 34.40 -19.48
N LEU A 2 41.98 33.88 -19.96
CA LEU A 2 41.64 33.53 -21.37
C LEU A 2 42.68 32.55 -21.94
N LEU A 3 42.40 31.36 -22.50
CA LEU A 3 41.17 30.58 -22.80
C LEU A 3 41.38 29.10 -22.32
N ALA A 4 40.51 28.09 -22.47
CA ALA A 4 39.27 27.87 -23.26
C ALA A 4 38.27 26.92 -22.53
N ALA A 5 37.29 26.34 -23.24
CA ALA A 5 36.37 25.30 -22.77
C ALA A 5 36.61 23.95 -23.47
N ALA A 6 36.20 22.84 -22.83
CA ALA A 6 36.00 21.54 -23.48
C ALA A 6 34.94 20.71 -22.72
N VAL A 7 33.68 20.74 -23.17
CA VAL A 7 32.64 19.80 -22.73
C VAL A 7 32.73 18.55 -23.60
N ILE A 8 33.01 17.39 -23.00
CA ILE A 8 32.88 16.11 -23.69
C ILE A 8 31.42 15.66 -23.56
N ALA A 9 30.65 15.87 -24.63
CA ALA A 9 29.35 15.23 -24.79
C ALA A 9 29.56 13.78 -25.27
N VAL A 10 29.14 12.80 -24.47
CA VAL A 10 29.10 11.40 -24.91
C VAL A 10 27.84 11.19 -25.75
N SER A 11 28.01 11.22 -27.07
CA SER A 11 26.97 10.81 -28.00
C SER A 11 26.95 9.29 -28.11
N VAL A 12 25.92 8.64 -27.53
CA VAL A 12 25.69 7.20 -27.72
C VAL A 12 24.92 7.01 -29.03
N CYS A 13 25.66 6.88 -30.13
CA CYS A 13 25.11 6.37 -31.39
C CYS A 13 25.35 4.85 -31.45
N GLY A 14 24.33 4.07 -31.11
CA GLY A 14 24.28 2.62 -31.29
C GLY A 14 22.94 2.23 -31.91
N PRO A 15 22.90 1.26 -32.86
CA PRO A 15 21.68 0.95 -33.60
C PRO A 15 20.60 0.37 -32.67
N ALA A 16 19.40 0.94 -32.73
CA ALA A 16 18.31 0.60 -31.83
C ALA A 16 17.78 -0.83 -32.05
N LEU A 17 17.88 -1.66 -31.02
CA LEU A 17 17.00 -2.81 -30.83
C LEU A 17 15.61 -2.30 -30.45
N ALA A 18 14.80 -1.98 -31.45
CA ALA A 18 13.46 -1.43 -31.30
C ALA A 18 12.43 -2.48 -30.86
N GLY A 19 12.57 -2.99 -29.63
CA GLY A 19 11.47 -3.60 -28.88
C GLY A 19 10.61 -2.51 -28.27
N ARG A 20 9.52 -2.12 -28.95
CA ARG A 20 8.73 -0.93 -28.58
C ARG A 20 7.94 -1.14 -27.28
N LEU A 21 8.47 -0.64 -26.17
CA LEU A 21 7.63 0.20 -25.29
C LEU A 21 6.98 1.25 -26.20
N LYS A 22 5.65 1.38 -26.18
CA LYS A 22 5.02 2.52 -26.85
C LYS A 22 5.51 3.79 -26.15
N PRO A 23 6.07 4.79 -26.85
CA PRO A 23 6.33 6.08 -26.23
C PRO A 23 5.00 6.64 -25.70
N ALA A 24 5.07 7.36 -24.58
CA ALA A 24 3.89 8.05 -24.04
C ALA A 24 3.30 8.98 -25.12
N LEU A 25 1.98 8.92 -25.30
CA LEU A 25 1.28 9.72 -26.30
C LEU A 25 1.50 11.21 -26.04
N THR A 26 1.77 11.97 -27.08
CA THR A 26 1.81 13.44 -27.04
C THR A 26 0.43 14.00 -26.61
N LEU A 27 0.38 15.25 -26.14
CA LEU A 27 -0.90 15.86 -25.78
C LEU A 27 -1.85 15.96 -26.98
N ALA A 28 -1.33 16.23 -28.18
CA ALA A 28 -2.08 16.18 -29.43
C ALA A 28 -2.71 14.78 -29.66
N GLU A 29 -1.93 13.71 -29.50
CA GLU A 29 -2.43 12.32 -29.64
C GLU A 29 -3.44 11.94 -28.56
N ARG A 30 -3.27 12.40 -27.31
CA ARG A 30 -4.27 12.25 -26.24
C ARG A 30 -5.60 12.93 -26.60
N LEU A 31 -5.55 14.05 -27.32
CA LEU A 31 -6.73 14.77 -27.85
C LEU A 31 -7.27 14.19 -29.18
N GLY A 32 -6.69 13.09 -29.70
CA GLY A 32 -7.13 12.44 -30.93
C GLY A 32 -6.57 13.04 -32.23
N TYR A 33 -5.52 13.86 -32.13
CA TYR A 33 -4.83 14.47 -33.28
C TYR A 33 -3.52 13.74 -33.62
N PRO A 34 -3.03 13.84 -34.88
CA PRO A 34 -1.67 13.46 -35.23
C PRO A 34 -0.61 14.17 -34.37
N SER A 35 0.52 13.52 -34.09
CA SER A 35 1.62 14.09 -33.29
C SER A 35 2.34 15.28 -33.95
N ASP A 36 2.14 15.48 -35.25
CA ASP A 36 2.62 16.65 -36.01
C ASP A 36 1.58 17.78 -36.13
N ALA A 37 0.39 17.63 -35.54
CA ALA A 37 -0.67 18.64 -35.57
C ALA A 37 -0.28 19.91 -34.80
N LYS A 38 -0.56 21.07 -35.41
CA LYS A 38 -0.43 22.40 -34.79
C LYS A 38 -1.78 22.81 -34.20
N LEU A 39 -1.92 22.67 -32.88
CA LEU A 39 -3.16 22.96 -32.16
C LEU A 39 -2.99 24.28 -31.40
N LEU A 40 -3.92 25.22 -31.59
CA LEU A 40 -3.84 26.56 -31.02
C LEU A 40 -5.11 26.92 -30.24
N ILE A 41 -4.91 27.43 -29.02
CA ILE A 41 -5.91 28.16 -28.24
C ILE A 41 -5.59 29.64 -28.43
N ILE A 42 -6.51 30.43 -28.99
CA ILE A 42 -6.38 31.89 -29.03
C ILE A 42 -7.22 32.42 -27.88
N HIS A 43 -6.53 32.96 -26.88
CA HIS A 43 -7.06 33.25 -25.55
C HIS A 43 -7.05 34.76 -25.29
N ALA A 44 -8.20 35.34 -24.92
CA ALA A 44 -8.26 36.71 -24.42
C ALA A 44 -8.46 36.76 -22.89
N ASP A 45 -7.61 37.48 -22.19
CA ASP A 45 -7.66 37.68 -20.74
C ASP A 45 -8.28 39.03 -20.35
N ASP A 46 -8.26 39.33 -19.05
CA ASP A 46 -8.82 40.54 -18.42
C ASP A 46 -10.33 40.80 -18.59
N LEU A 47 -11.12 39.82 -19.05
CA LEU A 47 -12.58 40.01 -19.16
C LEU A 47 -13.17 40.34 -17.78
N GLY A 48 -13.99 41.38 -17.72
CA GLY A 48 -14.51 41.96 -16.49
C GLY A 48 -13.72 43.15 -15.96
N MET A 49 -12.55 43.48 -16.52
CA MET A 49 -11.76 44.67 -16.13
C MET A 49 -12.50 45.97 -16.46
N THR A 50 -12.83 46.20 -17.75
CA THR A 50 -13.54 47.38 -18.27
C THR A 50 -14.67 46.97 -19.22
N HIS A 51 -15.63 47.86 -19.51
CA HIS A 51 -16.61 47.64 -20.57
C HIS A 51 -15.92 47.51 -21.93
N SER A 52 -14.89 48.33 -22.16
CA SER A 52 -14.08 48.30 -23.38
C SER A 52 -13.46 46.93 -23.65
N VAL A 53 -12.87 46.28 -22.63
CA VAL A 53 -12.33 44.91 -22.73
C VAL A 53 -13.46 43.90 -23.00
N ASN A 54 -14.55 43.95 -22.23
CA ASN A 54 -15.70 43.06 -22.43
C ASN A 54 -16.26 43.16 -23.86
N ALA A 55 -16.52 44.37 -24.35
CA ALA A 55 -17.15 44.60 -25.64
C ALA A 55 -16.24 44.26 -26.84
N ALA A 56 -14.91 44.32 -26.67
CA ALA A 56 -13.95 43.83 -27.65
C ALA A 56 -13.88 42.29 -27.65
N SER A 57 -13.72 41.67 -26.48
CA SER A 57 -13.61 40.21 -26.34
C SER A 57 -14.90 39.48 -26.70
N ILE A 58 -16.07 40.00 -26.34
CA ILE A 58 -17.38 39.45 -26.76
C ILE A 58 -17.50 39.43 -28.29
N LYS A 59 -17.17 40.54 -28.97
CA LYS A 59 -17.20 40.61 -30.43
C LYS A 59 -16.17 39.68 -31.09
N ALA A 60 -15.03 39.44 -30.44
CA ALA A 60 -14.04 38.49 -30.91
C ALA A 60 -14.49 37.03 -30.76
N LEU A 61 -15.17 36.69 -29.65
CA LEU A 61 -15.82 35.38 -29.42
C LEU A 61 -16.96 35.13 -30.42
N ASP A 62 -17.92 36.07 -30.51
CA ASP A 62 -19.10 35.97 -31.39
C ASP A 62 -18.72 35.84 -32.88
N SER A 63 -17.57 36.39 -33.28
CA SER A 63 -17.05 36.30 -34.66
C SER A 63 -16.05 35.16 -34.89
N GLY A 64 -15.80 34.32 -33.87
CA GLY A 64 -14.83 33.22 -33.89
C GLY A 64 -13.40 33.67 -34.22
N ALA A 65 -13.04 34.92 -33.89
CA ALA A 65 -11.69 35.45 -34.04
C ALA A 65 -10.75 34.98 -32.91
N ILE A 66 -11.32 34.82 -31.71
CA ILE A 66 -10.73 34.08 -30.59
C ILE A 66 -11.62 32.88 -30.27
N ASN A 67 -11.09 31.91 -29.53
CA ASN A 67 -11.81 30.68 -29.21
C ASN A 67 -11.65 30.21 -27.76
N SER A 68 -11.02 31.02 -26.91
CA SER A 68 -11.00 30.93 -25.45
C SER A 68 -10.92 32.34 -24.86
N ALA A 69 -11.36 32.52 -23.63
CA ALA A 69 -11.09 33.72 -22.84
C ALA A 69 -11.15 33.42 -21.33
N SER A 70 -10.62 34.29 -20.46
CA SER A 70 -10.74 34.15 -19.00
C SER A 70 -11.19 35.41 -18.28
N ILE A 71 -11.94 35.22 -17.19
CA ILE A 71 -12.69 36.27 -16.49
C ILE A 71 -12.04 36.63 -15.15
N MET A 72 -11.76 37.91 -14.94
CA MET A 72 -11.45 38.50 -13.64
C MET A 72 -12.75 38.68 -12.85
N VAL A 73 -12.83 38.04 -11.68
CA VAL A 73 -14.03 38.04 -10.84
C VAL A 73 -14.13 39.24 -9.88
N PRO A 74 -13.03 39.78 -9.30
CA PRO A 74 -13.10 40.92 -8.38
C PRO A 74 -13.31 42.30 -9.05
N THR A 75 -13.24 42.38 -10.37
CA THR A 75 -13.17 43.64 -11.13
C THR A 75 -14.54 44.28 -11.42
N PRO A 76 -14.60 45.60 -11.73
CA PRO A 76 -15.87 46.34 -11.76
C PRO A 76 -16.91 45.87 -12.79
N TRP A 77 -16.47 45.31 -13.93
CA TRP A 77 -17.34 44.90 -15.04
C TRP A 77 -17.58 43.38 -15.11
N PHE A 78 -17.28 42.64 -14.03
CA PHE A 78 -17.59 41.22 -13.91
C PHE A 78 -19.08 40.88 -14.17
N SER A 79 -20.01 41.75 -13.75
CA SER A 79 -21.46 41.53 -13.91
C SER A 79 -21.92 41.49 -15.36
N GLU A 80 -21.28 42.26 -16.25
CA GLU A 80 -21.59 42.30 -17.67
C GLU A 80 -21.15 41.01 -18.37
N ILE A 81 -19.88 40.60 -18.18
CA ILE A 81 -19.40 39.36 -18.79
C ILE A 81 -20.09 38.11 -18.20
N ALA A 82 -20.47 38.14 -16.93
CA ALA A 82 -21.31 37.09 -16.34
C ALA A 82 -22.71 37.01 -16.99
N GLU A 83 -23.27 38.12 -17.48
CA GLU A 83 -24.52 38.08 -18.25
C GLU A 83 -24.33 37.47 -19.64
N TYR A 84 -23.22 37.79 -20.33
CA TYR A 84 -22.85 37.16 -21.58
C TYR A 84 -22.64 35.64 -21.39
N ALA A 85 -21.84 35.22 -20.42
CA ALA A 85 -21.55 33.82 -20.12
C ALA A 85 -22.81 32.98 -19.85
N ARG A 86 -23.83 33.55 -19.20
CA ARG A 86 -25.15 32.89 -19.00
C ARG A 86 -25.95 32.71 -20.29
N LYS A 87 -25.80 33.62 -21.26
CA LYS A 87 -26.46 33.54 -22.58
C LYS A 87 -25.72 32.62 -23.55
N HIS A 88 -24.41 32.44 -23.32
CA HIS A 88 -23.48 31.69 -24.17
C HIS A 88 -22.76 30.58 -23.38
N PRO A 89 -23.47 29.58 -22.82
CA PRO A 89 -22.86 28.48 -22.06
C PRO A 89 -21.90 27.61 -22.90
N GLU A 90 -21.98 27.70 -24.23
CA GLU A 90 -21.05 27.08 -25.18
C GLU A 90 -19.67 27.75 -25.21
N ALA A 91 -19.57 29.03 -24.86
CA ALA A 91 -18.32 29.80 -24.90
C ALA A 91 -17.26 29.17 -23.98
N ASP A 92 -16.00 29.20 -24.41
CA ASP A 92 -14.88 28.63 -23.67
C ASP A 92 -14.29 29.68 -22.72
N LEU A 93 -14.93 29.82 -21.56
CA LEU A 93 -14.63 30.86 -20.58
C LEU A 93 -13.97 30.25 -19.34
N GLY A 94 -12.74 30.62 -19.04
CA GLY A 94 -12.01 30.30 -17.80
C GLY A 94 -12.09 31.41 -16.76
N LEU A 95 -11.29 31.32 -15.70
CA LEU A 95 -11.12 32.38 -14.70
C LEU A 95 -9.68 32.87 -14.63
N HIS A 96 -9.53 34.19 -14.76
CA HIS A 96 -8.28 34.91 -14.64
C HIS A 96 -8.03 35.22 -13.16
N LEU A 97 -7.43 34.27 -12.43
CA LEU A 97 -7.38 34.32 -10.97
C LEU A 97 -6.58 35.53 -10.51
N THR A 98 -7.28 36.45 -9.85
CA THR A 98 -6.82 37.83 -9.63
C THR A 98 -6.31 37.99 -8.20
N LEU A 99 -5.00 38.21 -8.04
CA LEU A 99 -4.34 38.49 -6.74
C LEU A 99 -3.51 39.80 -6.73
N THR A 100 -3.52 40.54 -7.85
CA THR A 100 -2.85 41.84 -8.05
C THR A 100 -3.86 42.90 -8.50
N SER A 101 -3.50 44.18 -8.40
CA SER A 101 -4.22 45.33 -8.97
C SER A 101 -3.25 46.49 -9.22
N GLU A 102 -2.80 46.57 -10.47
CA GLU A 102 -1.58 47.18 -10.99
C GLU A 102 -1.70 48.67 -11.37
N TRP A 103 -2.84 49.10 -11.93
CA TRP A 103 -3.08 50.48 -12.37
C TRP A 103 -3.19 51.42 -11.15
N SER A 104 -2.57 52.61 -11.19
CA SER A 104 -2.63 53.50 -10.01
C SER A 104 -3.99 54.14 -9.78
N GLY A 105 -4.73 54.46 -10.86
CA GLY A 105 -6.02 55.15 -10.82
C GLY A 105 -7.25 54.23 -10.81
N TYR A 106 -7.13 52.98 -11.25
CA TYR A 106 -8.26 52.07 -11.50
C TYR A 106 -8.03 50.71 -10.82
N ARG A 107 -8.45 50.60 -9.55
CA ARG A 107 -8.08 49.47 -8.67
C ARG A 107 -9.26 48.69 -8.11
N TRP A 108 -9.06 47.39 -7.89
CA TRP A 108 -10.04 46.45 -7.35
C TRP A 108 -9.54 45.77 -6.07
N ARG A 109 -10.47 45.19 -5.30
CA ARG A 109 -10.25 44.67 -3.94
C ARG A 109 -10.54 43.18 -3.88
N SER A 110 -9.97 42.48 -2.89
CA SER A 110 -10.25 41.07 -2.66
C SER A 110 -11.70 40.82 -2.22
N ILE A 111 -12.27 39.71 -2.65
CA ILE A 111 -13.62 39.27 -2.27
C ILE A 111 -13.66 38.94 -0.77
N THR A 112 -12.60 38.31 -0.27
CA THR A 112 -12.48 37.83 1.11
C THR A 112 -11.98 38.89 2.11
N SER A 113 -11.43 40.02 1.62
CA SER A 113 -10.87 41.11 2.45
C SER A 113 -9.78 40.66 3.44
N LYS A 114 -9.06 39.57 3.15
CA LYS A 114 -7.95 39.09 3.99
C LYS A 114 -6.76 40.06 3.97
N ALA A 115 -6.15 40.29 5.12
CA ALA A 115 -5.12 41.32 5.29
C ALA A 115 -3.84 41.05 4.48
N SER A 116 -3.43 39.78 4.33
CA SER A 116 -2.23 39.42 3.55
C SER A 116 -2.38 39.65 2.04
N LEU A 117 -3.61 39.85 1.54
CA LEU A 117 -3.90 40.13 0.14
C LEU A 117 -3.83 41.61 -0.23
N LEU A 118 -3.73 42.50 0.76
CA LEU A 118 -4.02 43.92 0.60
C LEU A 118 -2.82 44.82 0.90
N ASP A 119 -2.65 45.84 0.06
CA ASP A 119 -1.71 46.92 0.29
C ASP A 119 -2.18 47.93 1.35
N ASN A 120 -1.35 48.93 1.64
CA ASN A 120 -1.66 49.99 2.61
C ASN A 120 -2.89 50.87 2.25
N SER A 121 -3.44 50.74 1.05
CA SER A 121 -4.68 51.41 0.59
C SER A 121 -5.90 50.47 0.60
N GLY A 122 -5.70 49.19 0.94
CA GLY A 122 -6.72 48.14 1.01
C GLY A 122 -7.12 47.56 -0.35
N TYR A 123 -6.29 47.71 -1.38
CA TYR A 123 -6.44 47.06 -2.69
C TYR A 123 -5.44 45.91 -2.82
N PHE A 124 -5.59 45.02 -3.81
CA PHE A 124 -4.54 44.05 -4.11
C PHE A 124 -3.22 44.74 -4.46
N TYR A 125 -2.08 44.10 -4.17
CA TYR A 125 -0.75 44.62 -4.49
C TYR A 125 -0.60 44.93 -5.99
N SER A 126 0.12 46.01 -6.32
CA SER A 126 0.28 46.48 -7.70
C SER A 126 1.38 45.76 -8.49
N THR A 127 2.12 44.84 -7.88
CA THR A 127 3.13 44.01 -8.55
C THR A 127 3.13 42.59 -8.01
N GLU A 128 3.56 41.67 -8.85
CA GLU A 128 3.70 40.24 -8.58
C GLU A 128 4.70 39.98 -7.45
N ASP A 129 5.84 40.68 -7.44
CA ASP A 129 6.87 40.56 -6.41
C ASP A 129 6.32 40.97 -5.04
N ALA A 130 5.56 42.07 -4.99
CA ALA A 130 4.93 42.54 -3.75
C ALA A 130 3.86 41.55 -3.28
N ALA A 131 3.02 41.06 -4.19
CA ALA A 131 2.02 40.02 -3.89
C ALA A 131 2.69 38.73 -3.36
N ALA A 132 3.65 38.17 -4.09
CA ALA A 132 4.32 36.91 -3.74
C ALA A 132 5.17 36.99 -2.46
N THR A 133 5.57 38.19 -2.03
CA THR A 133 6.29 38.43 -0.77
C THR A 133 5.36 38.49 0.46
N HIS A 134 4.14 39.01 0.30
CA HIS A 134 3.26 39.33 1.44
C HIS A 134 2.03 38.41 1.57
N ILE A 135 1.57 37.79 0.48
CA ILE A 135 0.39 36.94 0.47
C ILE A 135 0.64 35.64 1.25
N ASP A 136 -0.22 35.35 2.21
CA ASP A 136 -0.27 34.05 2.86
C ASP A 136 -0.96 33.03 1.92
N PRO A 137 -0.38 31.84 1.65
CA PRO A 137 -0.96 30.86 0.74
C PRO A 137 -2.37 30.37 1.14
N SER A 138 -2.75 30.40 2.42
CA SER A 138 -4.09 30.00 2.88
C SER A 138 -5.14 31.10 2.63
N ASP A 139 -4.74 32.37 2.75
CA ASP A 139 -5.59 33.51 2.36
C ASP A 139 -5.73 33.59 0.83
N ALA A 140 -4.67 33.30 0.07
CA ALA A 140 -4.72 33.18 -1.39
C ALA A 140 -5.69 32.08 -1.83
N GLU A 141 -5.65 30.92 -1.17
CA GLU A 141 -6.57 29.83 -1.46
C GLU A 141 -8.01 30.20 -1.13
N ALA A 142 -8.27 30.86 0.01
CA ALA A 142 -9.60 31.33 0.35
C ALA A 142 -10.15 32.33 -0.69
N GLU A 143 -9.32 33.24 -1.19
CA GLU A 143 -9.70 34.21 -2.22
C GLU A 143 -9.98 33.55 -3.57
N ILE A 144 -9.12 32.63 -4.02
CA ILE A 144 -9.31 31.91 -5.29
C ILE A 144 -10.58 31.06 -5.26
N ARG A 145 -10.83 30.34 -4.15
CA ARG A 145 -12.08 29.60 -3.94
C ARG A 145 -13.29 30.55 -4.00
N ALA A 146 -13.22 31.71 -3.35
CA ALA A 146 -14.28 32.71 -3.41
C ALA A 146 -14.51 33.29 -4.82
N GLN A 147 -13.47 33.45 -5.64
CA GLN A 147 -13.59 33.84 -7.05
C GLN A 147 -14.29 32.74 -7.87
N ILE A 148 -13.88 31.48 -7.73
CA ILE A 148 -14.52 30.34 -8.41
C ILE A 148 -15.99 30.17 -7.99
N ASP A 149 -16.27 30.24 -6.70
CA ASP A 149 -17.63 30.12 -6.14
C ASP A 149 -18.53 31.26 -6.62
N ARG A 150 -18.03 32.51 -6.63
CA ARG A 150 -18.77 33.68 -7.11
C ARG A 150 -19.03 33.61 -8.61
N ALA A 151 -18.09 33.10 -9.41
CA ALA A 151 -18.29 32.86 -10.84
C ALA A 151 -19.39 31.82 -11.08
N ARG A 152 -19.33 30.67 -10.39
CA ARG A 152 -20.35 29.62 -10.45
C ARG A 152 -21.72 30.13 -10.01
N ALA A 153 -21.79 30.90 -8.92
CA ALA A 153 -23.03 31.52 -8.43
C ALA A 153 -23.61 32.55 -9.42
N ALA A 154 -22.77 33.21 -10.21
CA ALA A 154 -23.20 34.09 -11.30
C ALA A 154 -23.70 33.33 -12.55
N GLY A 155 -23.54 32.01 -12.61
CA GLY A 155 -23.96 31.15 -13.73
C GLY A 155 -22.86 30.82 -14.73
N ILE A 156 -21.60 31.14 -14.43
CA ILE A 156 -20.43 30.80 -15.26
C ILE A 156 -20.05 29.34 -15.00
N GLN A 157 -19.67 28.61 -16.06
CA GLN A 157 -19.11 27.26 -15.98
C GLN A 157 -17.64 27.30 -16.45
N PRO A 158 -16.66 27.52 -15.55
CA PRO A 158 -15.29 27.74 -15.99
C PRO A 158 -14.69 26.52 -16.64
N THR A 159 -14.03 26.70 -17.80
CA THR A 159 -13.40 25.59 -18.53
C THR A 159 -11.94 25.37 -18.16
N HIS A 160 -11.29 26.38 -17.57
CA HIS A 160 -9.91 26.37 -17.10
C HIS A 160 -9.67 27.46 -16.03
N LEU A 161 -8.55 27.37 -15.33
CA LEU A 161 -8.02 28.38 -14.41
C LEU A 161 -6.64 28.83 -14.89
N ASP A 162 -6.41 30.14 -14.96
CA ASP A 162 -5.10 30.72 -15.19
C ASP A 162 -4.81 31.80 -14.13
N SER A 163 -3.69 32.51 -14.23
CA SER A 163 -3.25 33.47 -13.20
C SER A 163 -3.00 34.86 -13.79
N HIS A 164 -3.74 35.84 -13.29
CA HIS A 164 -3.50 37.25 -13.60
C HIS A 164 -2.09 37.66 -13.15
N MET A 165 -1.41 38.36 -14.06
CA MET A 165 0.02 38.71 -13.97
C MET A 165 0.94 37.54 -13.58
N ARG A 166 0.55 36.27 -13.83
CA ARG A 166 1.30 35.08 -13.38
C ARG A 166 1.61 35.04 -11.87
N THR A 167 0.85 35.75 -11.03
CA THR A 167 1.10 35.85 -9.57
C THR A 167 1.19 34.48 -8.88
N LEU A 168 0.36 33.52 -9.28
CA LEU A 168 0.38 32.14 -8.75
C LEU A 168 1.59 31.32 -9.23
N HIS A 169 2.36 31.83 -10.18
CA HIS A 169 3.51 31.15 -10.76
C HIS A 169 4.85 31.67 -10.19
N GLN A 170 4.81 32.60 -9.23
CA GLN A 170 6.02 33.19 -8.65
C GLN A 170 6.80 32.20 -7.77
N ASN A 171 6.10 31.49 -6.88
CA ASN A 171 6.72 30.52 -5.96
C ASN A 171 5.88 29.24 -5.80
N ALA A 172 6.51 28.17 -5.31
CA ALA A 172 5.90 26.85 -5.18
C ALA A 172 4.69 26.81 -4.23
N ALA A 173 4.65 27.67 -3.21
CA ALA A 173 3.53 27.71 -2.26
C ALA A 173 2.26 28.26 -2.92
N LEU A 174 2.37 29.33 -3.72
CA LEU A 174 1.27 29.88 -4.51
C LEU A 174 0.90 28.98 -5.69
N PHE A 175 1.87 28.31 -6.34
CA PHE A 175 1.58 27.35 -7.40
C PHE A 175 0.81 26.13 -6.86
N ALA A 176 1.14 25.67 -5.65
CA ALA A 176 0.37 24.63 -4.97
C ALA A 176 -1.08 25.06 -4.65
N VAL A 177 -1.36 26.36 -4.44
CA VAL A 177 -2.73 26.88 -4.29
C VAL A 177 -3.53 26.70 -5.59
N LEU A 178 -2.95 27.09 -6.73
CA LEU A 178 -3.56 26.90 -8.06
C LEU A 178 -3.92 25.43 -8.31
N LEU A 179 -2.98 24.51 -8.04
CA LEU A 179 -3.19 23.07 -8.21
C LEU A 179 -4.28 22.52 -7.25
N ARG A 180 -4.29 22.94 -5.98
CA ARG A 180 -5.34 22.52 -5.03
C ARG A 180 -6.72 23.03 -5.44
N ALA A 181 -6.84 24.27 -5.93
CA ALA A 181 -8.09 24.82 -6.44
C ALA A 181 -8.56 24.09 -7.70
N SER A 182 -7.67 23.94 -8.70
CA SER A 182 -7.91 23.17 -9.93
C SER A 182 -8.48 21.78 -9.66
N ARG A 183 -7.80 21.01 -8.80
CA ARG A 183 -8.20 19.64 -8.43
C ARG A 183 -9.48 19.59 -7.59
N ALA A 184 -9.67 20.53 -6.65
CA ALA A 184 -10.87 20.54 -5.79
C ALA A 184 -12.15 20.92 -6.54
N TYR A 185 -12.06 21.66 -7.65
CA TYR A 185 -13.23 22.11 -8.42
C TYR A 185 -13.47 21.33 -9.72
N ASN A 186 -12.57 20.39 -10.07
CA ASN A 186 -12.51 19.71 -11.37
C ASN A 186 -12.40 20.68 -12.56
N ILE A 187 -11.46 21.63 -12.49
CA ILE A 187 -11.21 22.63 -13.54
C ILE A 187 -9.69 22.64 -13.83
N PRO A 188 -9.22 22.32 -15.05
CA PRO A 188 -7.79 22.27 -15.35
C PRO A 188 -7.11 23.63 -15.17
N ALA A 189 -5.84 23.61 -14.77
CA ALA A 189 -5.01 24.82 -14.71
C ALA A 189 -4.17 24.99 -15.99
N ALA A 190 -4.01 26.23 -16.46
CA ALA A 190 -3.20 26.58 -17.62
C ALA A 190 -1.70 26.51 -17.31
N ILE A 191 -1.11 25.33 -17.51
CA ILE A 191 0.29 25.03 -17.15
C ILE A 191 1.09 24.67 -18.41
N PRO A 192 2.00 25.54 -18.91
CA PRO A 192 2.90 25.17 -19.99
C PRO A 192 4.08 24.31 -19.51
N LYS A 193 4.66 23.52 -20.41
CA LYS A 193 5.84 22.65 -20.13
C LYS A 193 7.00 23.38 -19.47
N GLU A 194 7.26 24.62 -19.86
CA GLU A 194 8.32 25.46 -19.30
C GLU A 194 8.10 25.74 -17.80
N LEU A 195 6.85 25.91 -17.38
CA LEU A 195 6.47 26.10 -15.99
C LEU A 195 6.48 24.77 -15.22
N ALA A 196 5.95 23.71 -15.83
CA ALA A 196 5.95 22.37 -15.25
C ALA A 196 7.36 21.78 -15.03
N ALA A 197 8.34 22.18 -15.84
CA ALA A 197 9.73 21.73 -15.75
C ALA A 197 10.56 22.42 -14.66
N ARG A 198 10.01 23.42 -13.95
CA ARG A 198 10.69 24.07 -12.82
C ARG A 198 10.95 23.06 -11.69
N PRO A 199 12.17 22.96 -11.14
CA PRO A 199 12.48 21.99 -10.08
C PRO A 199 11.65 22.11 -8.81
N ASP A 200 11.16 23.32 -8.50
CA ASP A 200 10.30 23.59 -7.34
C ASP A 200 8.81 23.30 -7.62
N PHE A 201 8.40 23.14 -8.89
CA PHE A 201 7.01 22.93 -9.29
C PHE A 201 6.74 21.50 -9.76
N ALA A 202 7.70 20.86 -10.43
CA ALA A 202 7.59 19.49 -10.91
C ALA A 202 7.14 18.47 -9.84
N PRO A 203 7.60 18.53 -8.56
CA PRO A 203 7.15 17.61 -7.51
C PRO A 203 5.70 17.82 -7.05
N LEU A 204 5.05 18.93 -7.43
CA LEU A 204 3.67 19.25 -7.06
C LEU A 204 2.65 18.72 -8.08
N LEU A 205 3.10 18.38 -9.29
CA LEU A 205 2.29 17.87 -10.39
C LEU A 205 2.06 16.36 -10.29
N THR A 206 0.99 15.91 -10.93
CA THR A 206 0.53 14.52 -11.01
C THR A 206 0.16 14.18 -12.46
N ASP A 207 0.05 12.89 -12.80
CA ASP A 207 -0.33 12.46 -14.15
C ASP A 207 -1.71 12.94 -14.61
N ASN A 208 -2.56 13.39 -13.67
CA ASN A 208 -3.88 13.96 -13.92
C ASN A 208 -3.83 15.43 -14.36
N ASP A 209 -2.76 16.18 -14.05
CA ASP A 209 -2.65 17.59 -14.43
C ASP A 209 -2.29 17.71 -15.93
N VAL A 210 -3.03 18.53 -16.67
CA VAL A 210 -2.84 18.65 -18.12
C VAL A 210 -1.86 19.79 -18.43
N VAL A 211 -0.64 19.40 -18.84
CA VAL A 211 0.43 20.33 -19.19
C VAL A 211 0.43 20.60 -20.70
N ILE A 212 0.14 21.84 -21.12
CA ILE A 212 0.18 22.27 -22.53
C ILE A 212 1.63 22.42 -23.03
N ASP A 213 1.84 22.31 -24.34
CA ASP A 213 3.20 22.33 -24.89
C ASP A 213 3.87 23.70 -24.76
N ARG A 214 3.12 24.80 -25.00
CA ARG A 214 3.65 26.17 -25.03
C ARG A 214 2.62 27.22 -24.60
N PHE A 215 3.13 28.31 -24.05
CA PHE A 215 2.40 29.55 -23.79
C PHE A 215 3.08 30.68 -24.57
N ILE A 216 2.31 31.47 -25.29
CA ILE A 216 2.81 32.50 -26.20
C ILE A 216 2.11 33.81 -25.87
N SER A 217 2.89 34.84 -25.54
CA SER A 217 2.40 36.21 -25.38
C SER A 217 3.41 37.17 -26.01
N ILE A 218 2.92 38.35 -26.37
CA ILE A 218 3.67 39.42 -27.04
C ILE A 218 4.26 40.37 -26.01
N GLU A 219 5.50 40.83 -26.18
CA GLU A 219 6.06 41.90 -25.33
C GLU A 219 5.66 43.29 -25.89
N PRO A 220 5.43 44.30 -25.03
CA PRO A 220 4.72 45.52 -25.42
C PRO A 220 5.49 46.44 -26.37
N ASP A 221 6.80 46.24 -26.53
CA ASP A 221 7.70 46.95 -27.45
C ASP A 221 7.74 46.33 -28.86
N ILE A 222 7.15 45.14 -29.06
CA ILE A 222 7.12 44.45 -30.35
C ILE A 222 5.89 44.88 -31.17
N PRO A 223 6.02 45.20 -32.48
CA PRO A 223 4.87 45.45 -33.33
C PRO A 223 3.96 44.21 -33.48
N ALA A 224 2.71 44.31 -33.01
CA ALA A 224 1.72 43.23 -32.99
C ALA A 224 1.60 42.47 -34.33
N GLU A 225 1.46 43.20 -35.46
CA GLU A 225 1.38 42.59 -36.79
C GLU A 225 2.58 41.69 -37.10
N GLN A 226 3.80 42.11 -36.74
CA GLN A 226 5.01 41.32 -36.98
C GLN A 226 5.02 40.09 -36.07
N PHE A 227 4.85 40.30 -34.76
CA PHE A 227 4.85 39.24 -33.76
C PHE A 227 3.88 38.11 -34.12
N TYR A 228 2.61 38.43 -34.35
CA TYR A 228 1.61 37.41 -34.66
C TYR A 228 1.83 36.75 -36.04
N THR A 229 2.31 37.52 -37.04
CA THR A 229 2.66 36.94 -38.35
C THR A 229 3.79 35.91 -38.23
N ASP A 230 4.83 36.23 -37.47
CA ASP A 230 5.99 35.36 -37.30
C ASP A 230 5.67 34.17 -36.38
N THR A 231 4.88 34.38 -35.31
CA THR A 231 4.38 33.33 -34.42
C THR A 231 3.57 32.27 -35.17
N LEU A 232 2.57 32.66 -35.97
CA LEU A 232 1.74 31.69 -36.69
C LEU A 232 2.52 30.93 -37.76
N LYS A 233 3.46 31.58 -38.45
CA LYS A 233 4.33 30.91 -39.44
C LYS A 233 5.25 29.87 -38.80
N ASN A 234 5.80 30.18 -37.62
CA ASN A 234 6.77 29.33 -36.93
C ASN A 234 6.17 28.43 -35.85
N LEU A 235 4.83 28.37 -35.74
CA LEU A 235 4.15 27.57 -34.73
C LEU A 235 4.55 26.09 -34.85
N GLN A 236 4.98 25.51 -33.74
CA GLN A 236 5.45 24.13 -33.65
C GLN A 236 4.27 23.16 -33.43
N PRO A 237 4.40 21.86 -33.77
CA PRO A 237 3.44 20.85 -33.35
C PRO A 237 3.24 20.78 -31.83
N GLY A 238 2.04 20.35 -31.43
CA GLY A 238 1.56 20.33 -30.05
C GLY A 238 0.42 21.31 -29.78
N VAL A 239 0.04 21.43 -28.51
CA VAL A 239 -0.96 22.39 -28.02
C VAL A 239 -0.28 23.66 -27.52
N SER A 240 -0.50 24.76 -28.21
CA SER A 240 -0.01 26.08 -27.79
C SER A 240 -1.16 27.01 -27.44
N GLU A 241 -0.99 27.82 -26.41
CA GLU A 241 -1.87 28.95 -26.10
C GLU A 241 -1.24 30.25 -26.56
N LEU A 242 -2.02 31.12 -27.21
CA LEU A 242 -1.65 32.45 -27.66
C LEU A 242 -2.54 33.48 -26.95
N ILE A 243 -1.95 34.28 -26.06
CA ILE A 243 -2.64 35.38 -25.38
C ILE A 243 -2.70 36.62 -26.26
N VAL A 244 -3.86 37.28 -26.22
CA VAL A 244 -4.19 38.54 -26.90
C VAL A 244 -4.99 39.41 -25.93
N HIS A 245 -4.63 40.68 -25.73
CA HIS A 245 -5.34 41.53 -24.76
C HIS A 245 -6.23 42.51 -25.51
N LEU A 246 -7.54 42.30 -25.49
CA LEU A 246 -8.48 42.99 -26.37
C LEU A 246 -9.19 44.13 -25.64
N ALA A 247 -9.28 45.31 -26.26
CA ALA A 247 -10.09 46.45 -25.82
C ALA A 247 -10.27 47.43 -26.99
N TYR A 248 -11.15 48.42 -26.84
CA TYR A 248 -11.22 49.55 -27.75
C TYR A 248 -10.36 50.73 -27.25
N ASP A 249 -9.81 51.53 -28.17
CA ASP A 249 -9.08 52.76 -27.83
C ASP A 249 -10.07 53.93 -27.57
N ASP A 250 -10.89 53.76 -26.54
CA ASP A 250 -11.95 54.69 -26.14
C ASP A 250 -11.60 55.50 -24.86
N SER A 251 -12.54 56.34 -24.42
CA SER A 251 -12.33 57.18 -23.24
C SER A 251 -12.32 56.44 -21.90
N GLU A 252 -12.97 55.27 -21.80
CA GLU A 252 -12.94 54.46 -20.59
C GLU A 252 -11.56 53.79 -20.47
N MET A 253 -11.13 53.08 -21.52
CA MET A 253 -9.88 52.33 -21.47
C MET A 253 -8.68 53.26 -21.31
N ARG A 254 -8.67 54.42 -21.99
CA ARG A 254 -7.61 55.44 -21.80
C ARG A 254 -7.57 55.98 -20.38
N ALA A 255 -8.72 56.14 -19.71
CA ALA A 255 -8.78 56.61 -18.32
C ALA A 255 -8.39 55.51 -17.31
N ALA A 256 -8.68 54.25 -17.61
CA ALA A 256 -8.26 53.10 -16.80
C ALA A 256 -6.75 52.86 -16.88
N THR A 257 -6.10 53.16 -18.02
CA THR A 257 -4.69 52.87 -18.29
C THR A 257 -3.80 54.13 -18.48
N ASP A 258 -4.18 55.28 -17.93
CA ASP A 258 -3.52 56.58 -18.19
C ASP A 258 -2.03 56.61 -17.80
N ASP A 259 -1.65 55.84 -16.77
CA ASP A 259 -0.29 55.71 -16.26
C ASP A 259 0.53 54.58 -16.91
N HIS A 260 -0.08 53.80 -17.80
CA HIS A 260 0.48 52.57 -18.38
C HIS A 260 0.30 52.57 -19.91
N PRO A 261 1.17 53.28 -20.67
CA PRO A 261 1.10 53.33 -22.14
C PRO A 261 1.46 51.99 -22.80
N ASN A 262 2.25 51.16 -22.12
CA ASN A 262 2.44 49.74 -22.45
C ASN A 262 1.22 48.97 -21.92
N TRP A 263 0.61 48.10 -22.74
CA TRP A 263 -0.65 47.37 -22.43
C TRP A 263 -1.92 48.23 -22.31
N GLY A 264 -1.82 49.54 -22.50
CA GLY A 264 -2.94 50.47 -22.47
C GLY A 264 -3.87 50.42 -23.70
N ALA A 265 -4.90 51.26 -23.69
CA ALA A 265 -5.99 51.29 -24.67
C ALA A 265 -5.58 51.16 -26.15
N ALA A 266 -4.66 52.02 -26.63
CA ALA A 266 -4.19 52.01 -28.01
C ALA A 266 -3.35 50.77 -28.37
N TRP A 267 -2.79 50.07 -27.37
CA TRP A 267 -2.10 48.79 -27.57
C TRP A 267 -3.12 47.67 -27.76
N ARG A 268 -4.10 47.56 -26.87
CA ARG A 268 -5.16 46.53 -26.92
C ARG A 268 -6.07 46.63 -28.16
N GLN A 269 -6.28 47.84 -28.66
CA GLN A 269 -6.96 48.07 -29.95
C GLN A 269 -6.20 47.43 -31.12
N ARG A 270 -4.85 47.42 -31.12
CA ARG A 270 -4.06 46.81 -32.20
C ARG A 270 -4.12 45.28 -32.18
N ASP A 271 -4.12 44.68 -31.00
CA ASP A 271 -4.40 43.24 -30.84
C ASP A 271 -5.78 42.91 -31.41
N PHE A 272 -6.83 43.65 -30.99
CA PHE A 272 -8.19 43.46 -31.49
C PHE A 272 -8.28 43.62 -33.02
N ASP A 273 -7.73 44.69 -33.59
CA ASP A 273 -7.76 44.96 -35.02
C ASP A 273 -7.02 43.87 -35.81
N PHE A 274 -5.90 43.36 -35.29
CA PHE A 274 -5.14 42.31 -35.98
C PHE A 274 -5.81 40.94 -35.87
N VAL A 275 -6.21 40.51 -34.67
CA VAL A 275 -6.83 39.19 -34.41
C VAL A 275 -8.18 39.06 -35.12
N THR A 276 -8.97 40.14 -35.21
CA THR A 276 -10.24 40.13 -35.95
C THR A 276 -10.09 40.29 -37.47
N SER A 277 -8.88 40.57 -37.97
CA SER A 277 -8.62 40.80 -39.40
C SER A 277 -8.77 39.54 -40.27
N GLU A 278 -9.05 39.75 -41.57
CA GLU A 278 -9.00 38.68 -42.56
C GLU A 278 -7.59 38.08 -42.72
N ARG A 279 -6.54 38.91 -42.55
CA ARG A 279 -5.15 38.47 -42.64
C ARG A 279 -4.79 37.45 -41.57
N PHE A 280 -5.20 37.65 -40.32
CA PHE A 280 -4.97 36.69 -39.25
C PHE A 280 -5.68 35.36 -39.52
N ARG A 281 -6.94 35.40 -39.99
CA ARG A 281 -7.68 34.21 -40.45
C ARG A 281 -7.01 33.50 -41.64
N ASN A 282 -6.38 34.23 -42.55
CA ASN A 282 -5.58 33.66 -43.64
C ASN A 282 -4.31 32.97 -43.12
N LEU A 283 -3.56 33.61 -42.21
CA LEU A 283 -2.36 33.03 -41.61
C LEU A 283 -2.63 31.70 -40.89
N LEU A 284 -3.75 31.57 -40.17
CA LEU A 284 -4.16 30.29 -39.55
C LEU A 284 -4.37 29.19 -40.60
N ARG A 285 -5.06 29.50 -41.71
CA ARG A 285 -5.31 28.56 -42.81
C ARG A 285 -4.04 28.18 -43.57
N GLU A 286 -3.22 29.17 -43.94
CA GLU A 286 -1.98 28.99 -44.70
C GLU A 286 -0.96 28.12 -43.96
N ASN A 287 -0.95 28.17 -42.63
CA ASN A 287 -0.01 27.41 -41.79
C ASN A 287 -0.61 26.10 -41.22
N ASN A 288 -1.80 25.69 -41.69
CA ASN A 288 -2.52 24.49 -41.25
C ASN A 288 -2.68 24.40 -39.72
N ILE A 289 -3.03 25.53 -39.09
CA ILE A 289 -3.25 25.62 -37.64
C ILE A 289 -4.71 25.30 -37.35
N LYS A 290 -4.95 24.34 -36.46
CA LYS A 290 -6.30 24.01 -35.99
C LYS A 290 -6.55 24.65 -34.63
N LEU A 291 -7.66 25.37 -34.53
CA LEU A 291 -8.13 25.91 -33.26
C LEU A 291 -8.75 24.79 -32.41
N ILE A 292 -8.41 24.78 -31.11
CA ILE A 292 -8.99 23.91 -30.08
C ILE A 292 -9.27 24.71 -28.80
N THR A 293 -10.19 24.21 -27.98
CA THR A 293 -10.69 24.87 -26.77
C THR A 293 -10.13 24.25 -25.48
N TRP A 294 -10.07 25.01 -24.38
CA TRP A 294 -9.86 24.46 -23.03
C TRP A 294 -10.94 23.46 -22.64
N ARG A 295 -12.18 23.62 -23.12
CA ARG A 295 -13.23 22.59 -23.01
C ARG A 295 -12.89 21.26 -23.70
N GLU A 296 -12.04 21.24 -24.72
CA GLU A 296 -11.47 20.01 -25.29
C GLU A 296 -10.31 19.48 -24.45
N VAL A 297 -9.39 20.35 -24.03
CA VAL A 297 -8.23 19.99 -23.18
C VAL A 297 -8.68 19.40 -21.84
N GLY A 298 -9.69 20.00 -21.22
CA GLY A 298 -10.29 19.58 -19.94
C GLY A 298 -10.97 18.21 -19.98
N LYS A 299 -11.24 17.62 -21.15
CA LYS A 299 -11.68 16.20 -21.24
C LYS A 299 -10.59 15.22 -20.80
N LEU A 300 -9.34 15.66 -20.78
CA LEU A 300 -8.20 14.89 -20.27
C LEU A 300 -7.95 15.14 -18.78
N PHE A 301 -8.66 16.09 -18.17
CA PHE A 301 -8.60 16.42 -16.75
C PHE A 301 -9.81 15.80 -16.04
N SER A 302 -9.58 14.74 -15.28
CA SER A 302 -10.62 14.12 -14.45
C SER A 302 -10.16 14.06 -13.02
N THR A 303 -10.87 14.76 -12.13
CA THR A 303 -10.69 14.65 -10.67
C THR A 303 -11.70 13.69 -10.05
N THR A 304 -12.08 12.63 -10.76
CA THR A 304 -12.53 11.41 -10.10
C THR A 304 -11.40 10.99 -9.16
N ASP A 305 -11.55 11.27 -7.87
CA ASP A 305 -10.63 10.79 -6.84
C ASP A 305 -10.46 9.28 -7.08
N PRO A 306 -9.25 8.76 -7.29
CA PRO A 306 -9.08 7.35 -7.61
C PRO A 306 -9.60 6.44 -6.48
N ALA A 307 -9.72 6.98 -5.25
CA ALA A 307 -10.38 6.34 -4.12
C ALA A 307 -11.92 6.53 -4.07
N THR A 308 -12.57 7.00 -5.14
CA THR A 308 -14.03 7.12 -5.22
C THR A 308 -14.65 5.73 -5.27
N VAL A 309 -15.51 5.43 -4.30
CA VAL A 309 -16.26 4.16 -4.23
C VAL A 309 -17.62 4.32 -4.91
N HIS A 310 -18.02 3.31 -5.69
CA HIS A 310 -19.32 3.20 -6.38
C HIS A 310 -20.07 1.96 -5.87
N PRO A 311 -20.73 2.00 -4.68
CA PRO A 311 -21.30 0.82 -4.04
C PRO A 311 -22.31 0.05 -4.88
N GLU A 312 -22.98 0.68 -5.83
CA GLU A 312 -23.90 0.02 -6.78
C GLU A 312 -23.21 -0.97 -7.72
N THR A 313 -21.89 -0.84 -7.95
CA THR A 313 -21.09 -1.75 -8.77
C THR A 313 -20.65 -3.02 -8.02
N TRP A 314 -20.70 -3.00 -6.69
CA TRP A 314 -20.34 -4.12 -5.83
C TRP A 314 -21.46 -5.19 -5.79
N PRO A 315 -21.16 -6.45 -5.48
CA PRO A 315 -22.19 -7.49 -5.41
C PRO A 315 -23.14 -7.29 -4.23
N ALA A 316 -24.45 -7.34 -4.49
CA ALA A 316 -25.46 -7.40 -3.43
C ALA A 316 -25.62 -8.85 -2.95
N ILE A 317 -25.27 -9.12 -1.69
CA ILE A 317 -25.26 -10.48 -1.12
C ILE A 317 -26.33 -10.57 -0.03
N LYS A 318 -27.08 -11.68 -0.03
CA LYS A 318 -28.02 -12.01 1.04
C LYS A 318 -27.30 -12.83 2.10
N SER A 319 -27.15 -12.29 3.31
CA SER A 319 -26.64 -13.06 4.46
C SER A 319 -27.48 -14.33 4.67
N PRO A 320 -26.86 -15.49 4.95
CA PRO A 320 -27.58 -16.74 5.20
C PRO A 320 -28.34 -16.74 6.53
N PHE A 321 -28.01 -15.83 7.45
CA PHE A 321 -28.63 -15.76 8.76
C PHE A 321 -29.93 -14.93 8.76
N PRO A 322 -30.91 -15.28 9.62
CA PRO A 322 -32.12 -14.48 9.78
C PRO A 322 -31.84 -13.10 10.39
N ARG A 323 -32.86 -12.23 10.34
CA ARG A 323 -32.89 -10.97 11.11
C ARG A 323 -32.85 -11.25 12.61
N ASP A 324 -32.46 -10.22 13.36
CA ASP A 324 -32.26 -10.28 14.80
C ASP A 324 -33.53 -10.66 15.57
N SER A 325 -33.31 -11.34 16.70
CA SER A 325 -34.34 -11.57 17.70
C SER A 325 -34.54 -10.32 18.56
N LYS A 326 -35.80 -10.10 18.98
CA LYS A 326 -36.18 -9.02 19.91
C LYS A 326 -35.33 -8.99 21.19
N SER A 327 -34.78 -10.13 21.61
CA SER A 327 -33.91 -10.26 22.77
C SER A 327 -32.63 -9.41 22.72
N ILE A 328 -32.12 -9.08 21.52
CA ILE A 328 -30.94 -8.22 21.38
C ILE A 328 -31.32 -6.76 21.67
N ASP A 329 -32.44 -6.29 21.11
CA ASP A 329 -32.95 -4.93 21.38
C ASP A 329 -33.34 -4.76 22.85
N ASP A 330 -33.99 -5.77 23.46
CA ASP A 330 -34.33 -5.77 24.88
C ASP A 330 -33.08 -5.72 25.78
N LEU A 331 -31.94 -6.30 25.36
CA LEU A 331 -30.66 -6.23 26.08
C LEU A 331 -29.97 -4.87 25.89
N LEU A 332 -29.89 -4.38 24.65
CA LEU A 332 -29.32 -3.06 24.32
C LEU A 332 -30.02 -1.90 25.05
N ALA A 333 -31.33 -2.02 25.27
CA ALA A 333 -32.12 -1.04 26.01
C ALA A 333 -31.82 -1.00 27.53
N ARG A 334 -31.19 -2.05 28.08
CA ARG A 334 -30.78 -2.12 29.50
C ARG A 334 -29.31 -1.78 29.74
N MET A 335 -28.49 -1.73 28.69
CA MET A 335 -27.07 -1.42 28.81
C MET A 335 -26.83 0.09 28.89
N SER A 336 -25.98 0.49 29.84
CA SER A 336 -25.37 1.82 29.91
C SER A 336 -24.45 2.11 28.70
N VAL A 337 -24.06 3.38 28.52
CA VAL A 337 -23.04 3.77 27.53
C VAL A 337 -21.71 3.05 27.82
N GLU A 338 -21.35 2.99 29.10
CA GLU A 338 -20.18 2.29 29.63
C GLU A 338 -20.17 0.79 29.26
N GLU A 339 -21.26 0.06 29.51
CA GLU A 339 -21.39 -1.35 29.11
C GLU A 339 -21.33 -1.53 27.59
N LYS A 340 -21.89 -0.60 26.82
CA LYS A 340 -21.85 -0.62 25.35
C LYS A 340 -20.44 -0.35 24.81
N VAL A 341 -19.72 0.62 25.37
CA VAL A 341 -18.32 0.91 25.01
C VAL A 341 -17.41 -0.24 25.44
N GLY A 342 -17.67 -0.87 26.58
CA GLY A 342 -17.00 -2.11 26.97
C GLY A 342 -17.09 -3.18 25.90
N GLN A 343 -18.30 -3.42 25.34
CA GLN A 343 -18.48 -4.45 24.31
C GLN A 343 -17.73 -4.21 23.00
N ILE A 344 -17.35 -2.96 22.66
CA ILE A 344 -16.60 -2.64 21.42
C ILE A 344 -15.07 -2.63 21.61
N ILE A 345 -14.56 -3.02 22.79
CA ILE A 345 -13.13 -3.11 23.09
C ILE A 345 -12.68 -4.57 23.15
N GLN A 346 -11.55 -4.85 22.49
CA GLN A 346 -10.77 -6.07 22.64
C GLN A 346 -9.35 -5.73 23.13
N ALA A 347 -8.97 -6.28 24.29
CA ALA A 347 -7.66 -6.09 24.93
C ALA A 347 -6.79 -7.37 24.85
N SER A 348 -5.47 -7.22 24.95
CA SER A 348 -4.56 -8.38 25.03
C SER A 348 -4.56 -9.01 26.42
N ILE A 349 -4.47 -10.35 26.49
CA ILE A 349 -4.26 -11.08 27.76
C ILE A 349 -3.00 -10.67 28.53
N THR A 350 -2.04 -10.00 27.87
CA THR A 350 -0.83 -9.45 28.51
C THR A 350 -1.09 -8.15 29.29
N ALA A 351 -2.20 -7.46 29.00
CA ALA A 351 -2.50 -6.11 29.50
C ALA A 351 -3.87 -6.00 30.21
N VAL A 352 -4.59 -7.11 30.39
CA VAL A 352 -5.94 -7.15 30.97
C VAL A 352 -6.07 -8.23 32.04
N THR A 353 -6.79 -7.91 33.12
CA THR A 353 -7.07 -8.86 34.22
C THR A 353 -8.56 -9.20 34.31
N PRO A 354 -8.95 -10.30 34.97
CA PRO A 354 -10.36 -10.56 35.29
C PRO A 354 -11.03 -9.44 36.12
N ALA A 355 -10.26 -8.65 36.88
CA ALA A 355 -10.81 -7.48 37.57
C ALA A 355 -11.17 -6.36 36.59
N ASP A 356 -10.36 -6.16 35.55
CA ASP A 356 -10.64 -5.22 34.47
C ASP A 356 -11.88 -5.63 33.66
N ILE A 357 -12.04 -6.91 33.31
CA ILE A 357 -13.24 -7.41 32.61
C ILE A 357 -14.51 -7.05 33.39
N ARG A 358 -14.54 -7.30 34.70
CA ARG A 358 -15.65 -6.96 35.60
C ARG A 358 -15.89 -5.45 35.70
N ALA A 359 -14.82 -4.66 35.71
CA ALA A 359 -14.90 -3.20 35.86
C ALA A 359 -15.50 -2.55 34.60
N TYR A 360 -14.92 -2.86 33.43
CA TYR A 360 -15.13 -2.18 32.15
C TYR A 360 -16.06 -2.89 31.17
N HIS A 361 -16.56 -4.10 31.50
CA HIS A 361 -17.47 -4.88 30.62
C HIS A 361 -16.93 -5.18 29.24
N LEU A 362 -15.64 -5.51 29.17
CA LEU A 362 -14.96 -5.72 27.89
C LEU A 362 -15.63 -6.82 27.06
N GLY A 363 -15.86 -6.51 25.79
CA GLY A 363 -16.49 -7.40 24.84
C GLY A 363 -15.64 -8.61 24.52
N SER A 364 -14.32 -8.41 24.45
CA SER A 364 -13.38 -9.45 24.06
C SER A 364 -12.01 -9.33 24.73
N VAL A 365 -11.30 -10.44 24.80
CA VAL A 365 -9.83 -10.49 24.91
C VAL A 365 -9.23 -11.19 23.70
N LEU A 366 -7.92 -11.01 23.50
CA LEU A 366 -7.15 -11.71 22.48
C LEU A 366 -5.81 -12.22 23.00
N ASN A 367 -5.23 -13.22 22.34
CA ASN A 367 -3.80 -13.51 22.42
C ASN A 367 -3.14 -13.38 21.04
N GLY A 368 -2.20 -12.45 20.91
CA GLY A 368 -1.38 -12.30 19.70
C GLY A 368 -0.31 -13.38 19.61
N GLY A 369 0.47 -13.35 18.53
CA GLY A 369 1.65 -14.21 18.38
C GLY A 369 2.64 -13.99 19.53
N GLY A 370 2.91 -15.02 20.32
CA GLY A 370 3.74 -14.92 21.53
C GLY A 370 3.06 -14.41 22.80
N ALA A 371 1.73 -14.24 22.83
CA ALA A 371 0.99 -13.96 24.06
C ALA A 371 0.43 -15.27 24.66
N TRP A 372 0.78 -15.56 25.91
CA TRP A 372 0.38 -16.79 26.61
C TRP A 372 -0.12 -16.50 28.03
N PRO A 373 -0.99 -17.36 28.62
CA PRO A 373 -1.40 -17.23 30.02
C PRO A 373 -0.21 -17.09 30.97
N ASN A 374 -0.26 -16.07 31.83
CA ASN A 374 0.81 -15.72 32.78
C ASN A 374 2.20 -15.50 32.13
N ASN A 375 2.26 -15.13 30.85
CA ASN A 375 3.48 -15.06 30.03
C ASN A 375 4.29 -16.37 29.99
N ASN A 376 3.64 -17.52 30.25
CA ASN A 376 4.27 -18.83 30.17
C ASN A 376 4.12 -19.41 28.77
N ARG A 377 5.20 -19.39 27.99
CA ARG A 377 5.30 -20.02 26.65
C ARG A 377 4.85 -21.48 26.59
N HIS A 378 5.00 -22.22 27.69
CA HIS A 378 4.58 -23.61 27.81
C HIS A 378 3.34 -23.75 28.70
N ALA A 379 2.45 -22.74 28.71
CA ALA A 379 1.15 -22.79 29.38
C ALA A 379 0.36 -24.03 28.93
N SER A 380 -0.04 -24.85 29.90
CA SER A 380 -0.80 -26.07 29.66
C SER A 380 -2.25 -25.73 29.24
N VAL A 381 -2.94 -26.67 28.61
CA VAL A 381 -4.38 -26.54 28.28
C VAL A 381 -5.21 -26.11 29.50
N ASN A 382 -4.83 -26.55 30.71
CA ASN A 382 -5.51 -26.15 31.94
C ASN A 382 -5.24 -24.70 32.35
N ASP A 383 -4.07 -24.14 32.03
CA ASP A 383 -3.76 -22.71 32.30
C ASP A 383 -4.60 -21.80 31.40
N TRP A 384 -4.75 -22.16 30.12
CA TRP A 384 -5.66 -21.48 29.18
C TRP A 384 -7.11 -21.51 29.67
N LEU A 385 -7.62 -22.69 30.02
CA LEU A 385 -8.99 -22.86 30.53
C LEU A 385 -9.22 -22.13 31.86
N SER A 386 -8.24 -22.12 32.75
CA SER A 386 -8.36 -21.43 34.05
C SER A 386 -8.46 -19.91 33.85
N LEU A 387 -7.72 -19.35 32.90
CA LEU A 387 -7.81 -17.95 32.53
C LEU A 387 -9.13 -17.64 31.80
N ALA A 388 -9.58 -18.54 30.92
CA ALA A 388 -10.83 -18.40 30.17
C ALA A 388 -12.06 -18.43 31.09
N ASP A 389 -12.08 -19.34 32.07
CA ASP A 389 -13.09 -19.39 33.14
C ASP A 389 -13.09 -18.13 33.99
N ALA A 390 -11.90 -17.60 34.35
CA ALA A 390 -11.80 -16.38 35.16
C ALA A 390 -12.32 -15.14 34.41
N PHE A 391 -12.03 -15.01 33.11
CA PHE A 391 -12.61 -13.96 32.27
C PHE A 391 -14.12 -14.14 32.07
N TYR A 392 -14.59 -15.38 31.86
CA TYR A 392 -16.02 -15.69 31.77
C TYR A 392 -16.75 -15.29 33.05
N ASP A 393 -16.29 -15.73 34.22
CA ASP A 393 -16.88 -15.40 35.52
C ASP A 393 -16.93 -13.90 35.79
N ALA A 394 -15.90 -13.16 35.38
CA ALA A 394 -15.87 -11.70 35.48
C ALA A 394 -16.90 -11.02 34.56
N SER A 395 -17.09 -11.53 33.35
CA SER A 395 -18.06 -11.00 32.36
C SER A 395 -19.53 -11.34 32.68
N MET A 396 -19.75 -12.35 33.52
CA MET A 396 -21.08 -12.80 33.96
C MET A 396 -21.52 -12.20 35.32
N ASP A 397 -20.71 -11.33 35.91
CA ASP A 397 -20.99 -10.66 37.19
C ASP A 397 -22.04 -9.54 37.03
N THR A 398 -23.21 -9.73 37.64
CA THR A 398 -24.34 -8.79 37.63
C THR A 398 -24.37 -7.83 38.82
N SER A 399 -23.33 -7.81 39.66
CA SER A 399 -23.25 -6.87 40.77
C SER A 399 -23.37 -5.42 40.29
N GLY A 400 -23.98 -4.56 41.11
CA GLY A 400 -24.26 -3.16 40.72
C GLY A 400 -25.33 -2.99 39.63
N GLY A 401 -26.07 -4.03 39.25
CA GLY A 401 -27.14 -3.96 38.23
C GLY A 401 -26.66 -4.16 36.79
N LYS A 402 -25.40 -4.55 36.63
CA LYS A 402 -24.72 -4.78 35.35
C LYS A 402 -25.31 -5.98 34.59
N GLN A 403 -25.30 -5.94 33.25
CA GLN A 403 -25.80 -7.03 32.41
C GLN A 403 -24.76 -8.17 32.30
N ALA A 404 -25.18 -9.42 32.53
CA ALA A 404 -24.35 -10.59 32.26
C ALA A 404 -24.21 -10.81 30.73
N ILE A 405 -23.02 -10.55 30.19
CA ILE A 405 -22.72 -10.69 28.77
C ILE A 405 -21.38 -11.44 28.65
N PRO A 406 -21.37 -12.69 28.15
CA PRO A 406 -20.16 -13.49 28.11
C PRO A 406 -19.11 -12.82 27.22
N ILE A 407 -17.88 -12.75 27.72
CA ILE A 407 -16.71 -12.33 26.93
C ILE A 407 -16.37 -13.35 25.85
N ILE A 408 -15.80 -12.89 24.72
CA ILE A 408 -15.21 -13.75 23.69
C ILE A 408 -13.69 -13.64 23.70
N TRP A 409 -13.01 -14.77 23.50
CA TRP A 409 -11.56 -14.82 23.35
C TRP A 409 -11.22 -15.12 21.88
N GLY A 410 -10.52 -14.18 21.22
CA GLY A 410 -9.98 -14.33 19.85
C GLY A 410 -8.51 -14.75 19.82
N SER A 411 -8.12 -15.60 18.86
CA SER A 411 -6.72 -15.96 18.61
C SER A 411 -6.49 -16.18 17.12
N ASP A 412 -5.27 -15.93 16.66
CA ASP A 412 -4.83 -16.38 15.34
C ASP A 412 -4.84 -17.91 15.26
N GLY A 413 -5.66 -18.42 14.34
CA GLY A 413 -5.77 -19.83 13.99
C GLY A 413 -5.39 -20.07 12.53
N VAL A 414 -4.34 -19.39 12.05
CA VAL A 414 -4.06 -19.22 10.62
C VAL A 414 -3.59 -20.50 9.92
N HIS A 415 -3.00 -21.44 10.66
CA HIS A 415 -2.58 -22.76 10.14
C HIS A 415 -2.67 -23.87 11.20
N GLY A 416 -3.76 -23.88 11.97
CA GLY A 416 -3.93 -24.64 13.21
C GLY A 416 -4.02 -23.72 14.41
N HIS A 417 -4.07 -24.26 15.64
CA HIS A 417 -4.04 -23.45 16.87
C HIS A 417 -2.60 -23.05 17.22
N SER A 418 -1.96 -22.33 16.29
CA SER A 418 -0.50 -22.30 16.16
C SER A 418 0.24 -21.51 17.25
N ASN A 419 -0.46 -20.67 18.01
CA ASN A 419 0.09 -19.94 19.17
C ASN A 419 0.35 -20.85 20.40
N VAL A 420 -0.11 -22.11 20.41
CA VAL A 420 -0.02 -23.01 21.57
C VAL A 420 0.91 -24.19 21.32
N VAL A 421 1.91 -24.34 22.20
CA VAL A 421 2.86 -25.46 22.20
C VAL A 421 2.11 -26.81 22.22
N GLY A 422 2.45 -27.67 21.26
CA GLY A 422 1.87 -29.01 21.13
C GLY A 422 0.59 -29.10 20.29
N ALA A 423 0.06 -27.99 19.77
CA ALA A 423 -0.98 -28.01 18.75
C ALA A 423 -0.53 -28.75 17.48
N THR A 424 -1.49 -29.10 16.61
CA THR A 424 -1.22 -29.57 15.26
C THR A 424 -0.95 -28.36 14.36
N ILE A 425 0.24 -28.31 13.72
CA ILE A 425 0.63 -27.22 12.82
C ILE A 425 0.49 -27.71 11.38
N PHE A 426 -0.43 -27.11 10.63
CA PHE A 426 -0.67 -27.42 9.23
C PHE A 426 0.29 -26.65 8.31
N PRO A 427 0.39 -27.04 7.03
CA PRO A 427 1.02 -26.18 6.03
C PRO A 427 0.36 -24.80 5.99
N HIS A 428 1.15 -23.76 5.76
CA HIS A 428 0.61 -22.42 5.50
C HIS A 428 -0.22 -22.37 4.21
N ASN A 429 -1.07 -21.35 4.10
CA ASN A 429 -2.13 -21.25 3.09
C ASN A 429 -1.64 -21.39 1.65
N ILE A 430 -0.45 -20.88 1.29
CA ILE A 430 0.15 -21.08 -0.04
C ILE A 430 0.25 -22.57 -0.40
N GLY A 431 0.70 -23.40 0.55
CA GLY A 431 0.77 -24.85 0.41
C GLY A 431 -0.63 -25.51 0.41
N LEU A 432 -1.57 -25.00 1.21
CA LEU A 432 -2.95 -25.51 1.19
C LEU A 432 -3.64 -25.23 -0.15
N GLY A 433 -3.44 -24.05 -0.73
CA GLY A 433 -3.88 -23.74 -2.09
C GLY A 433 -3.24 -24.68 -3.11
N ALA A 434 -1.96 -25.01 -2.94
CA ALA A 434 -1.28 -25.96 -3.81
C ALA A 434 -1.91 -27.37 -3.83
N THR A 435 -2.59 -27.80 -2.76
CA THR A 435 -3.32 -29.09 -2.72
C THR A 435 -4.47 -29.19 -3.71
N ARG A 436 -5.14 -28.05 -3.98
CA ARG A 436 -6.46 -27.97 -4.65
C ARG A 436 -7.55 -28.89 -4.03
N ASP A 437 -7.41 -29.32 -2.78
CA ASP A 437 -8.40 -30.13 -2.07
C ASP A 437 -9.22 -29.29 -1.07
N LEU A 438 -10.39 -28.85 -1.55
CA LEU A 438 -11.35 -28.07 -0.78
C LEU A 438 -11.92 -28.81 0.45
N GLU A 439 -12.06 -30.14 0.39
CA GLU A 439 -12.57 -30.92 1.53
C GLU A 439 -11.48 -31.14 2.59
N LEU A 440 -10.22 -31.23 2.18
CA LEU A 440 -9.08 -31.19 3.08
C LEU A 440 -9.02 -29.85 3.84
N ILE A 441 -9.19 -28.72 3.15
CA ILE A 441 -9.26 -27.39 3.79
C ILE A 441 -10.41 -27.32 4.80
N ARG A 442 -11.60 -27.85 4.45
CA ARG A 442 -12.74 -27.94 5.38
C ARG A 442 -12.42 -28.78 6.63
N ARG A 443 -11.73 -29.91 6.46
CA ARG A 443 -11.29 -30.77 7.59
C ARG A 443 -10.19 -30.11 8.43
N ILE A 444 -9.33 -29.28 7.85
CA ILE A 444 -8.33 -28.48 8.59
C ILE A 444 -9.03 -27.45 9.48
N GLY A 445 -10.06 -26.75 8.98
CA GLY A 445 -10.86 -25.84 9.79
C GLY A 445 -11.58 -26.53 10.95
N ASP A 446 -12.17 -27.70 10.70
CA ASP A 446 -12.82 -28.54 11.71
C ASP A 446 -11.84 -29.03 12.80
N ILE A 447 -10.59 -29.33 12.43
CA ILE A 447 -9.54 -29.66 13.41
C ILE A 447 -9.09 -28.42 14.19
N THR A 448 -8.83 -27.31 13.50
CA THR A 448 -8.40 -26.03 14.14
C THR A 448 -9.42 -25.58 15.18
N ALA A 449 -10.71 -25.59 14.84
CA ALA A 449 -11.79 -25.28 15.78
C ALA A 449 -11.94 -26.29 16.92
N THR A 450 -11.53 -27.56 16.71
CA THR A 450 -11.47 -28.55 17.80
C THR A 450 -10.37 -28.18 18.79
N GLU A 451 -9.15 -27.94 18.31
CA GLU A 451 -8.00 -27.66 19.18
C GLU A 451 -8.15 -26.32 19.92
N MET A 452 -8.71 -25.28 19.28
CA MET A 452 -9.05 -24.01 19.93
C MET A 452 -10.11 -24.19 21.03
N ALA A 453 -11.17 -24.97 20.76
CA ALA A 453 -12.21 -25.26 21.76
C ALA A 453 -11.70 -26.13 22.93
N VAL A 454 -10.61 -26.89 22.77
CA VAL A 454 -9.97 -27.60 23.89
C VAL A 454 -9.31 -26.65 24.88
N THR A 455 -8.70 -25.56 24.39
CA THR A 455 -8.12 -24.49 25.22
C THR A 455 -9.14 -23.47 25.73
N GLY A 456 -10.41 -23.56 25.31
CA GLY A 456 -11.47 -22.64 25.72
C GLY A 456 -11.56 -21.34 24.92
N ILE A 457 -10.95 -21.29 23.73
CA ILE A 457 -10.97 -20.12 22.84
C ILE A 457 -12.14 -20.27 21.86
N ASP A 458 -12.97 -19.23 21.78
CA ASP A 458 -14.25 -19.24 21.06
C ASP A 458 -14.18 -18.67 19.64
N TRP A 459 -13.08 -18.01 19.28
CA TRP A 459 -12.99 -17.19 18.07
C TRP A 459 -11.62 -17.30 17.39
N SER A 460 -11.63 -17.59 16.09
CA SER A 460 -10.46 -17.71 15.23
C SER A 460 -10.33 -16.56 14.24
N PHE A 461 -9.15 -15.93 14.17
CA PHE A 461 -8.79 -14.94 13.15
C PHE A 461 -8.38 -15.62 11.83
N SER A 462 -9.29 -16.41 11.27
CA SER A 462 -9.09 -17.25 10.08
C SER A 462 -10.42 -17.44 9.34
N PRO A 463 -10.45 -17.54 7.97
CA PRO A 463 -9.31 -17.56 7.04
C PRO A 463 -8.70 -16.18 6.73
N VAL A 464 -7.42 -16.20 6.37
CA VAL A 464 -6.83 -15.14 5.54
C VAL A 464 -7.34 -15.31 4.11
N VAL A 465 -7.88 -14.24 3.54
CA VAL A 465 -8.52 -14.21 2.21
C VAL A 465 -7.86 -13.20 1.27
N ALA A 466 -6.66 -12.74 1.62
CA ALA A 466 -5.79 -11.97 0.75
C ALA A 466 -5.55 -12.70 -0.58
N VAL A 467 -5.58 -11.96 -1.68
CA VAL A 467 -5.10 -12.42 -3.00
C VAL A 467 -3.80 -11.69 -3.26
N ALA A 468 -2.67 -12.35 -3.00
CA ALA A 468 -1.35 -11.74 -3.12
C ALA A 468 -0.93 -11.64 -4.61
N ARG A 469 -0.46 -10.45 -5.03
CA ARG A 469 -0.16 -10.13 -6.44
C ARG A 469 1.31 -9.76 -6.70
N ASP A 470 2.08 -9.56 -5.63
CA ASP A 470 3.52 -9.26 -5.64
C ASP A 470 4.19 -10.09 -4.54
N ASP A 471 4.96 -11.11 -4.93
CA ASP A 471 5.55 -12.09 -3.99
C ASP A 471 6.56 -11.45 -3.01
N ARG A 472 6.96 -10.19 -3.22
CA ARG A 472 7.80 -9.45 -2.28
C ARG A 472 7.16 -9.26 -0.91
N TRP A 473 5.83 -9.29 -0.83
CA TRP A 473 5.10 -9.10 0.41
C TRP A 473 5.38 -10.20 1.43
N GLY A 474 5.72 -9.79 2.65
CA GLY A 474 6.05 -10.67 3.78
C GLY A 474 4.92 -11.54 4.30
N ARG A 475 3.68 -11.35 3.82
CA ARG A 475 2.53 -12.21 4.17
C ARG A 475 2.02 -13.07 3.00
N THR A 476 2.78 -13.17 1.90
CA THR A 476 2.40 -13.99 0.72
C THR A 476 2.03 -15.43 1.09
N TYR A 477 2.68 -16.05 2.09
CA TYR A 477 2.38 -17.41 2.54
C TYR A 477 1.00 -17.57 3.20
N GLU A 478 0.43 -16.48 3.72
CA GLU A 478 -0.90 -16.44 4.32
C GLU A 478 -2.01 -16.41 3.25
N SER A 479 -1.68 -16.07 2.00
CA SER A 479 -2.60 -16.20 0.88
C SER A 479 -2.63 -17.64 0.35
N TYR A 480 -3.82 -18.13 -0.02
CA TYR A 480 -3.94 -19.41 -0.71
C TYR A 480 -3.39 -19.37 -2.14
N SER A 481 -3.39 -18.20 -2.79
CA SER A 481 -3.22 -18.11 -4.25
C SER A 481 -3.10 -16.66 -4.76
N GLU A 482 -2.43 -16.48 -5.89
CA GLU A 482 -2.56 -15.27 -6.73
C GLU A 482 -3.93 -15.18 -7.43
N ASP A 483 -4.64 -16.31 -7.51
CA ASP A 483 -5.88 -16.50 -8.27
C ASP A 483 -7.13 -16.35 -7.35
N PRO A 484 -8.00 -15.35 -7.58
CA PRO A 484 -9.12 -15.04 -6.69
C PRO A 484 -10.20 -16.13 -6.64
N ASP A 485 -10.34 -16.92 -7.70
CA ASP A 485 -11.28 -18.05 -7.78
C ASP A 485 -10.87 -19.18 -6.81
N LEU A 486 -9.56 -19.45 -6.68
CA LEU A 486 -9.05 -20.37 -5.67
C LEU A 486 -9.20 -19.81 -4.26
N VAL A 487 -8.84 -18.53 -4.02
CA VAL A 487 -8.95 -17.92 -2.68
C VAL A 487 -10.39 -17.97 -2.15
N ARG A 488 -11.40 -17.60 -2.96
CA ARG A 488 -12.81 -17.59 -2.49
C ARG A 488 -13.34 -18.98 -2.15
N THR A 489 -12.92 -20.02 -2.89
CA THR A 489 -13.36 -21.39 -2.65
C THR A 489 -12.67 -22.02 -1.44
N CYS A 490 -11.37 -21.74 -1.23
CA CYS A 490 -10.65 -22.09 0.00
C CYS A 490 -11.27 -21.41 1.23
N ALA A 491 -11.55 -20.10 1.14
CA ALA A 491 -12.12 -19.30 2.23
C ALA A 491 -13.45 -19.87 2.73
N ALA A 492 -14.39 -20.14 1.81
CA ALA A 492 -15.68 -20.75 2.14
C ALA A 492 -15.52 -22.08 2.90
N LYS A 493 -14.58 -22.94 2.47
CA LYS A 493 -14.35 -24.22 3.13
C LYS A 493 -13.67 -24.13 4.48
N MET A 494 -12.75 -23.18 4.68
CA MET A 494 -12.20 -22.93 6.02
C MET A 494 -13.31 -22.47 6.98
N ILE A 495 -14.20 -21.58 6.56
CA ILE A 495 -15.33 -21.09 7.36
C ILE A 495 -16.32 -22.22 7.69
N GLU A 496 -16.66 -23.09 6.72
CA GLU A 496 -17.47 -24.30 6.94
C GLU A 496 -16.83 -25.30 7.92
N GLY A 497 -15.49 -25.31 8.03
CA GLY A 497 -14.77 -26.13 9.00
C GLY A 497 -14.79 -25.52 10.41
N LEU A 498 -14.54 -24.21 10.51
CA LEU A 498 -14.45 -23.50 11.78
C LEU A 498 -15.82 -23.36 12.48
N GLN A 499 -16.83 -22.94 11.72
CA GLN A 499 -18.17 -22.63 12.26
C GLN A 499 -19.08 -23.88 12.24
N PRO A 500 -20.01 -24.04 13.19
CA PRO A 500 -20.35 -23.11 14.28
C PRO A 500 -19.57 -23.40 15.58
N ARG A 501 -18.42 -24.08 15.52
CA ARG A 501 -17.68 -24.50 16.74
C ARG A 501 -16.85 -23.38 17.33
N VAL A 502 -16.20 -22.60 16.48
CA VAL A 502 -15.60 -21.31 16.81
C VAL A 502 -16.09 -20.28 15.79
N ILE A 503 -16.17 -19.02 16.21
CA ILE A 503 -16.43 -17.86 15.34
C ILE A 503 -15.28 -17.77 14.33
N ALA A 504 -15.56 -17.48 13.06
CA ALA A 504 -14.54 -17.26 12.02
C ALA A 504 -14.44 -15.78 11.63
N THR A 505 -13.24 -15.34 11.25
CA THR A 505 -12.95 -13.99 10.72
C THR A 505 -12.29 -14.08 9.36
N ALA A 506 -12.93 -13.55 8.31
CA ALA A 506 -12.24 -13.35 7.03
C ALA A 506 -11.34 -12.09 7.11
N LYS A 507 -10.04 -12.23 6.83
CA LYS A 507 -9.05 -11.13 6.97
C LYS A 507 -8.11 -10.97 5.75
N HIS A 508 -7.68 -9.76 5.36
CA HIS A 508 -7.99 -8.43 5.92
C HIS A 508 -8.68 -7.55 4.86
N PHE A 509 -9.68 -6.76 5.27
CA PHE A 509 -10.59 -6.02 4.39
C PHE A 509 -10.10 -4.58 4.21
N LEU A 510 -9.57 -4.17 3.06
CA LEU A 510 -9.38 -4.99 1.86
C LEU A 510 -8.22 -4.45 0.99
N GLY A 511 -7.57 -5.33 0.22
CA GLY A 511 -6.47 -4.93 -0.69
C GLY A 511 -5.06 -5.15 -0.14
N ASP A 512 -4.91 -5.83 1.00
CA ASP A 512 -3.63 -6.21 1.62
C ASP A 512 -2.66 -6.90 0.64
N GLY A 513 -3.14 -7.88 -0.12
CA GLY A 513 -2.34 -8.58 -1.15
C GLY A 513 -2.05 -7.78 -2.43
N GLY A 514 -2.51 -6.53 -2.53
CA GLY A 514 -2.44 -5.67 -3.72
C GLY A 514 -1.66 -4.37 -3.51
N THR A 515 -0.78 -4.31 -2.51
CA THR A 515 -0.03 -3.09 -2.20
C THR A 515 1.11 -2.83 -3.19
N ALA A 516 1.38 -1.55 -3.45
CA ALA A 516 2.42 -1.12 -4.38
C ALA A 516 3.80 -1.60 -3.92
N GLY A 517 4.44 -2.43 -4.76
CA GLY A 517 5.76 -2.99 -4.48
C GLY A 517 5.78 -4.21 -3.54
N GLY A 518 4.61 -4.75 -3.18
CA GLY A 518 4.51 -5.82 -2.19
C GLY A 518 4.96 -5.37 -0.81
N LYS A 519 4.58 -4.15 -0.41
CA LYS A 519 4.91 -3.57 0.91
C LYS A 519 3.79 -3.88 1.91
N ASP A 520 4.14 -4.49 3.03
CA ASP A 520 3.21 -4.71 4.13
C ASP A 520 2.66 -3.39 4.69
N GLN A 521 1.35 -3.35 4.96
CA GLN A 521 0.61 -2.12 5.34
C GLN A 521 0.80 -0.97 4.33
N GLY A 522 1.15 -1.28 3.07
CA GLY A 522 1.36 -0.31 2.00
C GLY A 522 0.06 0.24 1.42
N ASP A 523 0.20 1.16 0.47
CA ASP A 523 -0.92 1.66 -0.33
C ASP A 523 -1.21 0.73 -1.51
N SER A 524 -2.46 0.32 -1.67
CA SER A 524 -2.92 -0.35 -2.88
C SER A 524 -3.40 0.70 -3.89
N VAL A 525 -2.82 0.68 -5.09
CA VAL A 525 -3.11 1.66 -6.16
C VAL A 525 -3.91 1.04 -7.32
N VAL A 526 -4.60 -0.07 -7.05
CA VAL A 526 -5.42 -0.80 -8.04
C VAL A 526 -6.76 -0.10 -8.27
N SER A 527 -7.34 -0.27 -9.46
CA SER A 527 -8.68 0.30 -9.74
C SER A 527 -9.77 -0.29 -8.83
N GLU A 528 -10.88 0.42 -8.59
CA GLU A 528 -12.02 -0.12 -7.81
C GLU A 528 -12.56 -1.45 -8.40
N THR A 529 -12.51 -1.60 -9.73
CA THR A 529 -12.89 -2.86 -10.41
C THR A 529 -11.97 -4.01 -10.01
N GLU A 530 -10.66 -3.77 -9.93
CA GLU A 530 -9.67 -4.77 -9.49
C GLU A 530 -9.77 -5.05 -7.99
N LEU A 531 -9.97 -4.00 -7.18
CA LEU A 531 -10.26 -4.10 -5.75
C LEU A 531 -11.48 -5.00 -5.48
N ARG A 532 -12.55 -4.84 -6.25
CA ARG A 532 -13.78 -5.64 -6.18
C ARG A 532 -13.59 -7.07 -6.71
N ASP A 533 -13.04 -7.23 -7.91
CA ASP A 533 -13.08 -8.51 -8.64
C ASP A 533 -11.92 -9.44 -8.27
N ILE A 534 -10.79 -8.89 -7.82
CA ILE A 534 -9.66 -9.66 -7.29
C ILE A 534 -9.70 -9.67 -5.75
N HIS A 535 -9.45 -8.53 -5.11
CA HIS A 535 -9.15 -8.51 -3.67
C HIS A 535 -10.37 -8.74 -2.77
N ALA A 536 -11.58 -8.42 -3.22
CA ALA A 536 -12.80 -8.71 -2.47
C ALA A 536 -13.43 -10.10 -2.77
N ALA A 537 -12.86 -10.88 -3.68
CA ALA A 537 -13.44 -12.17 -4.11
C ALA A 537 -13.65 -13.15 -2.94
N GLY A 538 -12.69 -13.22 -2.00
CA GLY A 538 -12.80 -14.04 -0.80
C GLY A 538 -13.96 -13.64 0.11
N TYR A 539 -14.20 -12.34 0.25
CA TYR A 539 -15.29 -11.79 1.07
C TYR A 539 -16.68 -12.12 0.53
N VAL A 540 -16.82 -12.18 -0.80
CA VAL A 540 -18.10 -12.51 -1.45
C VAL A 540 -18.59 -13.90 -1.03
N ASP A 541 -17.72 -14.91 -1.06
CA ASP A 541 -18.11 -16.27 -0.67
C ASP A 541 -18.05 -16.49 0.85
N ALA A 542 -17.20 -15.76 1.59
CA ALA A 542 -17.23 -15.74 3.06
C ALA A 542 -18.59 -15.25 3.61
N ILE A 543 -19.15 -14.16 3.06
CA ILE A 543 -20.46 -13.63 3.47
C ILE A 543 -21.59 -14.59 3.10
N LYS A 544 -21.55 -15.24 1.93
CA LYS A 544 -22.53 -16.28 1.53
C LYS A 544 -22.49 -17.48 2.47
N THR A 545 -21.30 -17.90 2.89
CA THR A 545 -21.07 -19.00 3.83
C THR A 545 -21.51 -18.64 5.25
N GLY A 546 -21.61 -17.34 5.55
CA GLY A 546 -22.03 -16.83 6.85
C GLY A 546 -20.87 -16.62 7.82
N VAL A 547 -19.75 -16.08 7.35
CA VAL A 547 -18.68 -15.60 8.24
C VAL A 547 -19.25 -14.61 9.26
N GLU A 548 -18.85 -14.75 10.52
CA GLU A 548 -19.42 -13.97 11.62
C GLU A 548 -18.63 -12.69 11.95
N ALA A 549 -17.34 -12.65 11.66
CA ALA A 549 -16.51 -11.45 11.78
C ALA A 549 -15.73 -11.16 10.48
N ILE A 550 -15.37 -9.88 10.27
CA ILE A 550 -14.44 -9.44 9.22
C ILE A 550 -13.42 -8.51 9.87
N MET A 551 -12.14 -8.72 9.58
CA MET A 551 -11.06 -7.86 10.05
C MET A 551 -10.69 -6.83 8.99
N VAL A 552 -10.48 -5.58 9.37
CA VAL A 552 -10.05 -4.50 8.46
C VAL A 552 -8.54 -4.58 8.20
N SER A 553 -8.11 -4.32 6.98
CA SER A 553 -6.69 -4.27 6.59
C SER A 553 -5.98 -3.03 7.13
N GLN A 554 -4.70 -3.15 7.48
CA GLN A 554 -3.81 -2.01 7.76
C GLN A 554 -3.25 -1.36 6.47
N SER A 555 -3.63 -1.84 5.29
CA SER A 555 -3.30 -1.20 4.02
C SER A 555 -4.18 0.03 3.75
N SER A 556 -3.66 0.97 2.97
CA SER A 556 -4.46 2.04 2.35
C SER A 556 -4.92 1.65 0.94
N TRP A 557 -5.88 2.39 0.40
CA TRP A 557 -6.23 2.36 -1.03
C TRP A 557 -6.24 3.78 -1.58
N HIS A 558 -5.38 4.04 -2.57
CA HIS A 558 -5.05 5.37 -3.07
C HIS A 558 -4.79 6.40 -1.95
N GLY A 559 -4.04 5.99 -0.93
CA GLY A 559 -3.65 6.82 0.23
C GLY A 559 -4.75 7.02 1.29
N ARG A 560 -5.93 6.39 1.14
CA ARG A 560 -6.97 6.38 2.18
C ARG A 560 -6.88 5.12 3.04
N GLU A 561 -6.64 5.29 4.34
CA GLU A 561 -6.58 4.19 5.31
C GLU A 561 -7.88 3.38 5.42
N MET A 562 -7.80 2.05 5.31
CA MET A 562 -8.97 1.16 5.34
C MET A 562 -9.76 1.26 6.66
N HIS A 563 -9.09 1.37 7.81
CA HIS A 563 -9.75 1.60 9.11
C HIS A 563 -10.55 2.91 9.18
N GLY A 564 -10.27 3.89 8.32
CA GLY A 564 -11.02 5.14 8.19
C GLY A 564 -12.01 5.17 7.01
N ASN A 565 -12.00 4.15 6.14
CA ASN A 565 -12.73 4.18 4.87
C ASN A 565 -14.22 3.83 5.06
N ARG A 566 -15.03 4.85 5.35
CA ARG A 566 -16.49 4.71 5.54
C ARG A 566 -17.21 4.09 4.35
N GLU A 567 -16.82 4.48 3.15
CA GLU A 567 -17.49 4.09 1.90
C GLU A 567 -17.32 2.57 1.68
N LEU A 568 -16.13 2.03 1.94
CA LEU A 568 -15.89 0.59 1.90
C LEU A 568 -16.47 -0.16 3.12
N LEU A 569 -16.25 0.31 4.35
CA LEU A 569 -16.67 -0.42 5.57
C LEU A 569 -18.18 -0.39 5.81
N THR A 570 -18.86 0.72 5.50
CA THR A 570 -20.31 0.87 5.73
C THR A 570 -21.12 0.74 4.45
N ASP A 571 -20.79 1.50 3.39
CA ASP A 571 -21.66 1.57 2.21
C ASP A 571 -21.51 0.35 1.29
N VAL A 572 -20.29 -0.14 1.09
CA VAL A 572 -20.03 -1.43 0.44
C VAL A 572 -20.30 -2.59 1.39
N LEU A 573 -19.49 -2.80 2.43
CA LEU A 573 -19.49 -4.07 3.15
C LEU A 573 -20.79 -4.32 3.93
N LYS A 574 -21.22 -3.37 4.76
CA LYS A 574 -22.43 -3.53 5.60
C LYS A 574 -23.72 -3.36 4.80
N ARG A 575 -23.84 -2.33 3.96
CA ARG A 575 -25.09 -1.98 3.27
C ARG A 575 -25.27 -2.73 1.96
N ARG A 576 -24.30 -2.67 1.03
CA ARG A 576 -24.42 -3.33 -0.28
C ARG A 576 -24.22 -4.83 -0.19
N MET A 577 -23.08 -5.28 0.32
CA MET A 577 -22.74 -6.70 0.45
C MET A 577 -23.51 -7.37 1.60
N GLY A 578 -24.32 -6.63 2.35
CA GLY A 578 -25.24 -7.19 3.34
C GLY A 578 -24.56 -7.91 4.50
N PHE A 579 -23.31 -7.57 4.83
CA PHE A 579 -22.58 -8.21 5.92
C PHE A 579 -23.29 -7.99 7.26
N ASN A 580 -23.73 -9.09 7.86
CA ASN A 580 -24.57 -9.12 9.05
C ASN A 580 -23.82 -9.62 10.31
N GLY A 581 -22.49 -9.73 10.24
CA GLY A 581 -21.60 -9.93 11.38
C GLY A 581 -21.11 -8.58 11.95
N PHE A 582 -19.99 -8.60 12.67
CA PHE A 582 -19.30 -7.40 13.16
C PHE A 582 -17.93 -7.21 12.49
N ILE A 583 -17.51 -5.95 12.34
CA ILE A 583 -16.19 -5.57 11.82
C ILE A 583 -15.24 -5.36 13.00
N ILE A 584 -14.09 -6.04 13.01
CA ILE A 584 -12.98 -5.76 13.93
C ILE A 584 -11.85 -5.01 13.20
N GLY A 585 -11.27 -3.99 13.81
CA GLY A 585 -10.02 -3.42 13.32
C GLY A 585 -8.84 -4.32 13.68
N ASP A 586 -7.85 -4.48 12.81
CA ASP A 586 -6.58 -5.15 13.15
C ASP A 586 -5.78 -4.39 14.24
N TRP A 587 -4.73 -5.03 14.77
CA TRP A 587 -3.87 -4.61 15.88
C TRP A 587 -3.47 -3.12 15.80
N ASN A 588 -4.11 -2.28 16.63
CA ASN A 588 -3.92 -0.81 16.65
C ASN A 588 -4.12 -0.08 15.29
N GLY A 589 -4.69 -0.71 14.26
CA GLY A 589 -4.82 -0.08 12.93
C GLY A 589 -5.71 1.17 12.91
N HIS A 590 -6.58 1.35 13.92
CA HIS A 590 -7.30 2.62 14.11
C HIS A 590 -6.37 3.80 14.41
N GLY A 591 -5.20 3.56 15.00
CA GLY A 591 -4.19 4.58 15.27
C GLY A 591 -3.46 5.09 14.01
N GLN A 592 -3.59 4.40 12.87
CA GLN A 592 -3.01 4.81 11.58
C GLN A 592 -3.90 5.82 10.85
N VAL A 593 -5.20 5.89 11.17
CA VAL A 593 -6.16 6.80 10.53
C VAL A 593 -5.76 8.27 10.79
N PRO A 594 -5.71 9.14 9.77
CA PRO A 594 -5.33 10.53 9.94
C PRO A 594 -6.16 11.27 11.01
N GLY A 595 -5.47 11.82 12.01
CA GLY A 595 -6.09 12.51 13.16
C GLY A 595 -6.46 11.61 14.35
N CYS A 596 -6.24 10.30 14.24
CA CYS A 596 -6.41 9.34 15.34
C CYS A 596 -5.12 9.07 16.11
N THR A 597 -5.26 8.39 17.25
CA THR A 597 -4.18 7.69 17.97
C THR A 597 -4.70 6.34 18.47
N ASN A 598 -3.84 5.45 18.97
CA ASN A 598 -4.26 4.22 19.64
C ASN A 598 -5.29 4.45 20.76
N GLN A 599 -5.22 5.64 21.40
CA GLN A 599 -6.01 6.02 22.57
C GLN A 599 -7.29 6.81 22.20
N SER A 600 -7.47 7.27 20.96
CA SER A 600 -8.69 7.98 20.53
C SER A 600 -8.85 7.94 19.01
N CYS A 601 -9.98 7.42 18.54
CA CYS A 601 -10.31 7.38 17.11
C CYS A 601 -11.82 7.21 16.84
N SER A 602 -12.59 8.29 16.97
CA SER A 602 -14.03 8.28 16.62
C SER A 602 -14.24 8.09 15.12
N GLN A 603 -13.28 8.51 14.29
CA GLN A 603 -13.28 8.43 12.83
C GLN A 603 -13.41 6.98 12.37
N SER A 604 -12.58 6.06 12.89
CA SER A 604 -12.62 4.64 12.53
C SER A 604 -13.92 3.96 12.98
N PHE A 605 -14.42 4.31 14.17
CA PHE A 605 -15.72 3.83 14.63
C PHE A 605 -16.86 4.31 13.74
N ASN A 606 -16.88 5.59 13.39
CA ASN A 606 -17.88 6.22 12.53
C ASN A 606 -17.76 5.79 11.05
N ALA A 607 -16.60 5.32 10.62
CA ALA A 607 -16.39 4.70 9.31
C ALA A 607 -17.07 3.33 9.20
N GLY A 608 -16.97 2.49 10.23
CA GLY A 608 -17.73 1.25 10.29
C GLY A 608 -17.19 0.17 11.21
N VAL A 609 -16.01 0.35 11.82
CA VAL A 609 -15.46 -0.61 12.79
C VAL A 609 -16.42 -0.78 13.97
N ASP A 610 -16.72 -2.03 14.33
CA ASP A 610 -17.62 -2.38 15.43
C ASP A 610 -16.85 -2.75 16.71
N MET A 611 -15.64 -3.30 16.57
CA MET A 611 -14.77 -3.66 17.69
C MET A 611 -13.32 -3.20 17.42
N PHE A 612 -12.71 -2.52 18.38
CA PHE A 612 -11.30 -2.13 18.32
C PHE A 612 -10.41 -3.25 18.88
N MET A 613 -9.43 -3.70 18.08
CA MET A 613 -8.28 -4.42 18.61
C MET A 613 -7.27 -3.41 19.16
N VAL A 614 -7.33 -3.19 20.47
CA VAL A 614 -6.43 -2.28 21.19
C VAL A 614 -5.73 -3.06 22.30
N PRO A 615 -4.53 -3.61 22.04
CA PRO A 615 -3.88 -4.56 22.96
C PRO A 615 -3.60 -3.97 24.35
N ASP A 616 -2.94 -2.80 24.39
CA ASP A 616 -2.36 -2.22 25.61
C ASP A 616 -3.03 -0.90 26.03
N ASP A 617 -3.26 0.02 25.06
CA ASP A 617 -3.85 1.36 25.26
C ASP A 617 -5.36 1.36 25.61
N TRP A 618 -5.94 0.19 25.87
CA TRP A 618 -7.40 -0.03 25.84
C TRP A 618 -8.18 0.76 26.88
N LYS A 619 -7.59 1.08 28.04
CA LYS A 619 -8.22 1.90 29.09
C LYS A 619 -8.43 3.34 28.62
N ALA A 620 -7.41 3.93 28.01
CA ALA A 620 -7.48 5.29 27.48
C ALA A 620 -8.46 5.36 26.30
N LEU A 621 -8.46 4.35 25.42
CA LEU A 621 -9.45 4.28 24.33
C LEU A 621 -10.89 4.12 24.86
N TYR A 622 -11.11 3.28 25.87
CA TYR A 622 -12.42 3.15 26.52
C TYR A 622 -12.89 4.49 27.11
N GLU A 623 -12.04 5.18 27.88
CA GLU A 623 -12.39 6.45 28.53
C GLU A 623 -12.73 7.55 27.51
N ASN A 624 -11.92 7.64 26.44
CA ASN A 624 -12.16 8.59 25.34
C ASN A 624 -13.44 8.25 24.56
N LEU A 625 -13.70 6.98 24.22
CA LEU A 625 -14.92 6.58 23.52
C LEU A 625 -16.19 6.85 24.37
N VAL A 626 -16.15 6.61 25.69
CA VAL A 626 -17.26 7.00 26.59
C VAL A 626 -17.48 8.51 26.57
N ALA A 627 -16.41 9.32 26.56
CA ALA A 627 -16.53 10.78 26.46
C ALA A 627 -17.08 11.23 25.09
N GLN A 628 -16.62 10.63 23.99
CA GLN A 628 -17.02 10.94 22.61
C GLN A 628 -18.49 10.57 22.33
N VAL A 629 -19.00 9.49 22.92
CA VAL A 629 -20.44 9.16 22.87
C VAL A 629 -21.26 10.18 23.67
N LYS A 630 -20.79 10.56 24.86
CA LYS A 630 -21.50 11.54 25.73
C LYS A 630 -21.47 12.98 25.19
N SER A 631 -20.45 13.35 24.40
CA SER A 631 -20.36 14.65 23.73
C SER A 631 -21.18 14.73 22.44
N GLY A 632 -21.56 13.58 21.86
CA GLY A 632 -22.24 13.48 20.56
C GLY A 632 -21.28 13.40 19.36
N GLU A 633 -19.97 13.29 19.58
CA GLU A 633 -18.98 13.01 18.51
C GLU A 633 -19.17 11.61 17.91
N ILE A 634 -19.65 10.67 18.74
CA ILE A 634 -20.15 9.35 18.30
C ILE A 634 -21.65 9.29 18.60
N GLU A 635 -22.44 9.16 17.53
CA GLU A 635 -23.89 8.97 17.63
C GLU A 635 -24.25 7.69 18.40
N GLN A 636 -25.21 7.77 19.32
CA GLN A 636 -25.71 6.60 20.07
C GLN A 636 -26.21 5.49 19.13
N SER A 637 -26.76 5.86 17.97
CA SER A 637 -27.20 4.91 16.94
C SER A 637 -26.05 4.12 16.30
N ARG A 638 -24.84 4.70 16.20
CA ARG A 638 -23.62 4.03 15.72
C ARG A 638 -23.13 3.03 16.75
N LEU A 639 -23.10 3.41 18.03
CA LEU A 639 -22.77 2.51 19.14
C LEU A 639 -23.75 1.33 19.22
N ASP A 640 -25.04 1.59 19.04
CA ASP A 640 -26.07 0.54 19.06
C ASP A 640 -25.99 -0.41 17.86
N ASP A 641 -25.55 0.02 16.65
CA ASP A 641 -25.28 -0.91 15.53
C ASP A 641 -24.11 -1.85 15.87
N ALA A 642 -22.99 -1.29 16.36
CA ALA A 642 -21.80 -2.08 16.70
C ALA A 642 -22.09 -3.13 17.77
N VAL A 643 -22.69 -2.74 18.88
CA VAL A 643 -23.01 -3.67 19.98
C VAL A 643 -24.08 -4.69 19.54
N ARG A 644 -25.07 -4.30 18.72
CA ARG A 644 -26.05 -5.25 18.15
C ARG A 644 -25.36 -6.34 17.32
N ARG A 645 -24.38 -5.98 16.49
CA ARG A 645 -23.59 -6.92 15.67
C ARG A 645 -22.77 -7.89 16.51
N ILE A 646 -22.13 -7.40 17.57
CA ILE A 646 -21.33 -8.22 18.49
C ILE A 646 -22.23 -9.18 19.30
N LEU A 647 -23.30 -8.67 19.91
CA LEU A 647 -24.26 -9.49 20.67
C LEU A 647 -24.92 -10.57 19.81
N ARG A 648 -25.28 -10.23 18.56
CA ARG A 648 -25.81 -11.18 17.56
C ARG A 648 -24.87 -12.36 17.33
N VAL A 649 -23.57 -12.11 17.13
CA VAL A 649 -22.58 -13.19 16.95
C VAL A 649 -22.40 -14.00 18.23
N LYS A 650 -22.26 -13.34 19.39
CA LYS A 650 -22.18 -14.04 20.69
C LYS A 650 -23.40 -14.94 20.97
N MET A 651 -24.59 -14.54 20.54
CA MET A 651 -25.81 -15.35 20.65
C MET A 651 -25.84 -16.50 19.64
N ARG A 652 -25.41 -16.30 18.38
CA ARG A 652 -25.33 -17.36 17.36
C ARG A 652 -24.31 -18.44 17.72
N ALA A 653 -23.15 -18.05 18.23
CA ALA A 653 -22.14 -18.94 18.79
C ALA A 653 -22.58 -19.63 20.11
N GLY A 654 -23.77 -19.34 20.62
CA GLY A 654 -24.37 -20.02 21.77
C GLY A 654 -23.76 -19.66 23.14
N LEU A 655 -22.91 -18.64 23.22
CA LEU A 655 -22.07 -18.35 24.39
C LEU A 655 -22.88 -18.02 25.65
N PHE A 656 -24.04 -17.38 25.49
CA PHE A 656 -25.01 -17.11 26.57
C PHE A 656 -25.58 -18.39 27.21
N THR A 657 -25.44 -19.54 26.55
CA THR A 657 -25.95 -20.85 27.01
C THR A 657 -24.85 -21.90 27.22
N ALA A 658 -23.63 -21.64 26.75
CA ALA A 658 -22.53 -22.61 26.77
C ALA A 658 -21.89 -22.82 28.16
N GLY A 659 -22.03 -21.84 29.06
CA GLY A 659 -21.40 -21.88 30.38
C GLY A 659 -19.89 -21.62 30.34
N ARG A 660 -19.21 -21.93 31.45
CA ARG A 660 -17.75 -21.79 31.61
C ARG A 660 -16.97 -22.60 30.56
N PRO A 661 -15.94 -22.03 29.91
CA PRO A 661 -15.06 -22.73 28.97
C PRO A 661 -14.62 -24.15 29.42
N SER A 662 -14.18 -24.32 30.67
CA SER A 662 -13.75 -25.63 31.22
C SER A 662 -14.86 -26.68 31.31
N GLN A 663 -16.12 -26.25 31.31
CA GLN A 663 -17.31 -27.12 31.44
C GLN A 663 -17.96 -27.42 30.07
N ARG A 664 -17.50 -26.76 28.99
CA ARG A 664 -17.99 -27.01 27.63
C ARG A 664 -17.51 -28.37 27.14
N ARG A 665 -18.24 -28.95 26.17
CA ARG A 665 -18.04 -30.32 25.64
C ARG A 665 -16.58 -30.70 25.32
N LEU A 666 -15.78 -29.77 24.81
CA LEU A 666 -14.39 -29.99 24.40
C LEU A 666 -13.35 -29.42 25.38
N GLY A 667 -13.76 -28.61 26.37
CA GLY A 667 -12.83 -28.01 27.33
C GLY A 667 -12.04 -29.09 28.06
N GLY A 668 -10.71 -28.99 27.99
CA GLY A 668 -9.81 -29.90 28.71
C GLY A 668 -9.83 -31.34 28.20
N LYS A 669 -10.01 -31.54 26.89
CA LYS A 669 -9.91 -32.84 26.20
C LYS A 669 -8.54 -33.00 25.52
N PRO A 670 -7.46 -33.37 26.25
CA PRO A 670 -6.11 -33.46 25.68
C PRO A 670 -6.01 -34.49 24.55
N GLU A 671 -6.87 -35.51 24.51
CA GLU A 671 -6.93 -36.47 23.41
C GLU A 671 -7.39 -35.86 22.07
N GLN A 672 -7.96 -34.66 22.10
CA GLN A 672 -8.41 -33.86 20.95
C GLN A 672 -7.44 -32.71 20.61
N PHE A 673 -6.28 -32.61 21.27
CA PHE A 673 -5.31 -31.52 21.07
C PHE A 673 -3.95 -32.07 20.65
N GLY A 674 -3.41 -31.63 19.51
CA GLY A 674 -2.18 -32.19 18.95
C GLY A 674 -2.30 -33.68 18.58
N SER A 675 -3.52 -34.16 18.33
CA SER A 675 -3.84 -35.59 18.36
C SER A 675 -3.19 -36.36 17.19
N PRO A 676 -2.88 -37.66 17.35
CA PRO A 676 -2.37 -38.47 16.25
C PRO A 676 -3.32 -38.55 15.04
N GLU A 677 -4.63 -38.27 15.19
CA GLU A 677 -5.54 -38.15 14.05
C GLU A 677 -5.37 -36.83 13.33
N HIS A 678 -5.27 -35.72 14.06
CA HIS A 678 -5.08 -34.39 13.52
C HIS A 678 -3.75 -34.32 12.76
N ARG A 679 -2.67 -34.86 13.36
CA ARG A 679 -1.35 -35.01 12.73
C ARG A 679 -1.38 -35.87 11.47
N ARG A 680 -2.19 -36.94 11.40
CA ARG A 680 -2.40 -37.69 10.14
C ARG A 680 -3.02 -36.85 9.02
N VAL A 681 -3.90 -35.89 9.35
CA VAL A 681 -4.47 -34.95 8.38
C VAL A 681 -3.45 -33.87 7.98
N ALA A 682 -2.67 -33.33 8.93
CA ALA A 682 -1.57 -32.41 8.61
C ALA A 682 -0.50 -33.08 7.72
N ARG A 683 -0.08 -34.31 8.03
CA ARG A 683 0.79 -35.14 7.16
C ARG A 683 0.19 -35.36 5.77
N ARG A 684 -1.14 -35.48 5.66
CA ARG A 684 -1.84 -35.52 4.35
C ARG A 684 -1.72 -34.20 3.61
N ALA A 685 -1.95 -33.07 4.29
CA ALA A 685 -1.78 -31.74 3.70
C ALA A 685 -0.34 -31.52 3.22
N VAL A 686 0.68 -31.93 3.98
CA VAL A 686 2.09 -31.90 3.55
C VAL A 686 2.33 -32.71 2.27
N ARG A 687 1.83 -33.96 2.17
CA ARG A 687 1.97 -34.76 0.94
C ARG A 687 1.34 -34.10 -0.29
N GLU A 688 0.21 -33.43 -0.08
CA GLU A 688 -0.61 -32.89 -1.19
C GLU A 688 -0.24 -31.44 -1.53
N SER A 689 0.48 -30.71 -0.66
CA SER A 689 0.91 -29.32 -0.89
C SER A 689 2.20 -29.20 -1.69
N ILE A 690 3.16 -30.11 -1.50
CA ILE A 690 4.48 -30.00 -2.12
C ILE A 690 4.41 -30.15 -3.65
N VAL A 691 5.16 -29.31 -4.36
CA VAL A 691 5.13 -29.23 -5.83
C VAL A 691 6.48 -29.62 -6.41
N LEU A 692 6.50 -30.66 -7.24
CA LEU A 692 7.69 -31.10 -7.97
C LEU A 692 7.94 -30.18 -9.16
N LEU A 693 9.00 -29.37 -9.08
CA LEU A 693 9.38 -28.43 -10.15
C LEU A 693 10.31 -29.06 -11.19
N LYS A 694 11.21 -29.94 -10.73
CA LYS A 694 12.23 -30.61 -11.55
C LYS A 694 12.39 -32.06 -11.10
N ASN A 695 12.55 -32.99 -12.03
CA ASN A 695 12.87 -34.40 -11.75
C ASN A 695 13.68 -35.02 -12.91
N ASN A 696 14.87 -34.47 -13.17
CA ASN A 696 15.66 -34.90 -14.31
C ASN A 696 16.05 -36.39 -14.17
N ARG A 697 16.05 -37.10 -15.30
CA ARG A 697 16.39 -38.53 -15.42
C ARG A 697 15.53 -39.46 -14.53
N HIS A 698 14.41 -38.97 -14.00
CA HIS A 698 13.53 -39.67 -13.07
C HIS A 698 14.24 -40.15 -11.80
N LEU A 699 15.02 -39.24 -11.18
CA LEU A 699 15.67 -39.48 -9.90
C LEU A 699 14.66 -39.81 -8.78
N LEU A 700 13.52 -39.11 -8.73
CA LEU A 700 12.41 -39.41 -7.83
C LEU A 700 11.38 -40.34 -8.50
N PRO A 701 10.82 -41.32 -7.77
CA PRO A 701 11.03 -41.59 -6.34
C PRO A 701 12.37 -42.29 -6.02
N LEU A 702 12.93 -41.97 -4.87
CA LEU A 702 14.16 -42.58 -4.35
C LEU A 702 13.92 -44.01 -3.88
N ARG A 703 14.97 -44.84 -3.94
CA ARG A 703 14.97 -46.18 -3.32
C ARG A 703 15.25 -46.03 -1.82
N PRO A 704 14.37 -46.49 -0.91
CA PRO A 704 14.58 -46.30 0.52
C PRO A 704 15.69 -47.20 1.10
N GLN A 705 16.17 -48.21 0.35
CA GLN A 705 17.38 -49.00 0.68
C GLN A 705 18.71 -48.24 0.45
N SER A 706 18.68 -47.02 -0.11
CA SER A 706 19.90 -46.30 -0.47
C SER A 706 20.67 -45.70 0.72
N LYS A 707 21.92 -45.32 0.46
CA LYS A 707 22.72 -44.44 1.32
C LYS A 707 22.31 -42.99 1.06
N VAL A 708 21.47 -42.43 1.94
CA VAL A 708 20.92 -41.07 1.81
C VAL A 708 21.66 -40.11 2.72
N LEU A 709 22.27 -39.07 2.15
CA LEU A 709 22.74 -37.91 2.90
C LEU A 709 21.58 -36.91 3.03
N VAL A 710 21.33 -36.39 4.24
CA VAL A 710 20.38 -35.29 4.48
C VAL A 710 21.17 -34.11 5.03
N THR A 711 20.98 -32.92 4.44
CA THR A 711 21.86 -31.77 4.64
C THR A 711 21.14 -30.44 4.38
N GLY A 712 21.79 -29.31 4.66
CA GLY A 712 21.17 -27.98 4.70
C GLY A 712 20.63 -27.60 6.08
N ASP A 713 20.32 -26.32 6.25
CA ASP A 713 19.93 -25.74 7.55
C ASP A 713 18.47 -26.02 7.95
N GLY A 714 17.63 -26.40 6.98
CA GLY A 714 16.24 -26.83 7.18
C GLY A 714 16.10 -28.33 7.46
N ALA A 715 17.18 -29.10 7.43
CA ALA A 715 17.12 -30.57 7.47
C ALA A 715 16.45 -31.11 8.74
N ASP A 716 16.88 -30.63 9.91
CA ASP A 716 16.37 -31.04 11.21
C ASP A 716 15.87 -29.82 12.00
N ASN A 717 15.01 -29.01 11.37
CA ASN A 717 14.58 -27.71 11.89
C ASN A 717 13.08 -27.49 11.66
N ILE A 718 12.26 -27.89 12.66
CA ILE A 718 10.81 -27.77 12.58
C ILE A 718 10.36 -26.31 12.58
N ALA A 719 11.08 -25.41 13.24
CA ALA A 719 10.79 -23.97 13.20
C ALA A 719 10.85 -23.43 11.77
N LYS A 720 11.93 -23.72 11.04
CA LYS A 720 12.10 -23.32 9.63
C LYS A 720 11.08 -23.97 8.69
N GLN A 721 10.67 -25.22 8.97
CA GLN A 721 9.63 -25.89 8.18
C GLN A 721 8.19 -25.43 8.55
N ALA A 722 7.98 -24.78 9.69
CA ALA A 722 6.68 -24.23 10.10
C ALA A 722 6.50 -22.76 9.69
N GLY A 723 7.57 -21.95 9.76
CA GLY A 723 7.54 -20.53 9.38
C GLY A 723 6.98 -19.61 10.47
N GLY A 724 6.53 -18.42 10.07
CA GLY A 724 5.89 -17.44 10.97
C GLY A 724 4.56 -17.92 11.55
N TRP A 725 4.00 -17.12 12.46
CA TRP A 725 2.76 -17.38 13.22
C TRP A 725 2.76 -18.72 13.98
N THR A 726 3.93 -19.23 14.31
CA THR A 726 4.11 -20.52 14.98
C THR A 726 4.72 -20.31 16.36
N ILE A 727 3.89 -20.44 17.41
CA ILE A 727 4.21 -20.25 18.83
C ILE A 727 4.62 -18.81 19.16
N SER A 728 5.68 -18.29 18.57
CA SER A 728 6.01 -16.87 18.47
C SER A 728 5.46 -16.25 17.18
N TRP A 729 5.36 -14.92 17.14
CA TRP A 729 4.89 -14.15 15.98
C TRP A 729 5.75 -14.38 14.73
N GLN A 730 7.07 -14.12 14.80
CA GLN A 730 7.99 -14.31 13.69
C GLN A 730 8.36 -15.80 13.44
N GLY A 731 8.01 -16.70 14.37
CA GLY A 731 8.45 -18.11 14.35
C GLY A 731 9.93 -18.31 14.72
N ASP A 732 10.60 -17.24 15.16
CA ASP A 732 11.97 -17.22 15.64
C ASP A 732 12.10 -17.72 17.09
N GLY A 733 13.33 -18.02 17.52
CA GLY A 733 13.65 -18.57 18.84
C GLY A 733 13.13 -20.01 19.10
N ASN A 734 12.25 -20.51 18.24
CA ASN A 734 11.70 -21.86 18.27
C ASN A 734 12.76 -22.94 18.03
N THR A 735 12.66 -24.05 18.76
CA THR A 735 13.48 -25.26 18.62
C THR A 735 12.60 -26.47 18.34
N ASN A 736 13.17 -27.61 17.90
CA ASN A 736 12.38 -28.84 17.70
C ASN A 736 11.67 -29.32 18.99
N ALA A 737 12.16 -28.95 20.18
CA ALA A 737 11.54 -29.30 21.45
C ALA A 737 10.22 -28.53 21.72
N ASP A 738 10.01 -27.39 21.06
CA ASP A 738 8.75 -26.63 21.13
C ASP A 738 7.61 -27.29 20.32
N PHE A 739 7.90 -28.36 19.57
CA PHE A 739 6.95 -29.09 18.73
C PHE A 739 6.72 -30.53 19.22
N PRO A 740 6.21 -30.76 20.45
CA PRO A 740 6.00 -32.12 20.96
C PRO A 740 4.98 -32.86 20.09
N GLY A 741 5.41 -34.01 19.54
CA GLY A 741 4.64 -34.81 18.59
C GLY A 741 4.81 -34.42 17.12
N GLY A 742 5.50 -33.30 16.83
CA GLY A 742 5.94 -32.96 15.48
C GLY A 742 7.13 -33.82 15.02
N THR A 743 7.38 -33.83 13.72
CA THR A 743 8.45 -34.60 13.06
C THR A 743 9.21 -33.70 12.09
N SER A 744 10.54 -33.62 12.21
CA SER A 744 11.37 -32.91 11.25
C SER A 744 11.47 -33.66 9.91
N ILE A 745 11.86 -32.96 8.85
CA ILE A 745 12.12 -33.59 7.54
C ILE A 745 13.21 -34.68 7.67
N TRP A 746 14.26 -34.43 8.45
CA TRP A 746 15.29 -35.42 8.79
C TRP A 746 14.70 -36.67 9.45
N ASP A 747 13.94 -36.53 10.53
CA ASP A 747 13.40 -37.67 11.27
C ASP A 747 12.45 -38.50 10.39
N GLY A 748 11.63 -37.85 9.57
CA GLY A 748 10.77 -38.51 8.59
C GLY A 748 11.53 -39.29 7.51
N ILE A 749 12.60 -38.71 6.96
CA ILE A 749 13.46 -39.38 5.96
C ILE A 749 14.21 -40.55 6.60
N ARG A 750 14.81 -40.34 7.78
CA ARG A 750 15.53 -41.37 8.53
C ARG A 750 14.61 -42.57 8.79
N ALA A 751 13.42 -42.34 9.33
CA ALA A 751 12.45 -43.40 9.63
C ALA A 751 12.07 -44.20 8.37
N ALA A 752 11.84 -43.53 7.23
CA ALA A 752 11.49 -44.19 5.97
C ALA A 752 12.65 -45.04 5.40
N VAL A 753 13.89 -44.55 5.50
CA VAL A 753 15.10 -45.22 4.99
C VAL A 753 15.51 -46.39 5.88
N GLU A 754 15.58 -46.19 7.20
CA GLU A 754 15.99 -47.23 8.16
C GLU A 754 14.97 -48.37 8.23
N ALA A 755 13.66 -48.07 8.20
CA ALA A 755 12.61 -49.10 8.16
C ALA A 755 12.67 -49.98 6.88
N ALA A 756 13.28 -49.48 5.81
CA ALA A 756 13.49 -50.21 4.56
C ALA A 756 14.85 -50.93 4.47
N GLY A 757 15.72 -50.79 5.48
CA GLY A 757 17.07 -51.35 5.52
C GLY A 757 18.15 -50.52 4.80
N GLY A 758 17.86 -49.26 4.47
CA GLY A 758 18.85 -48.31 3.97
C GLY A 758 19.67 -47.64 5.07
N ARG A 759 20.45 -46.62 4.71
CA ARG A 759 21.22 -45.81 5.68
C ARG A 759 21.04 -44.32 5.42
N ALA A 760 20.40 -43.62 6.35
CA ALA A 760 20.33 -42.16 6.35
C ALA A 760 21.52 -41.58 7.15
N THR A 761 21.95 -40.36 6.83
CA THR A 761 22.99 -39.63 7.59
C THR A 761 22.70 -38.14 7.55
N LEU A 762 22.60 -37.51 8.72
CA LEU A 762 22.46 -36.06 8.85
C LEU A 762 23.84 -35.40 8.89
N SER A 763 24.07 -34.40 8.04
CA SER A 763 25.20 -33.49 8.13
C SER A 763 24.75 -32.14 7.56
N PRO A 764 24.46 -31.13 8.40
CA PRO A 764 23.98 -29.82 7.93
C PRO A 764 24.94 -29.14 6.95
N ASP A 765 26.25 -29.35 7.11
CA ASP A 765 27.30 -28.83 6.23
C ASP A 765 27.59 -29.71 4.98
N GLY A 766 26.93 -30.87 4.85
CA GLY A 766 27.00 -31.75 3.67
C GLY A 766 28.34 -32.47 3.53
N LYS A 767 29.05 -32.70 4.64
CA LYS A 767 30.24 -33.55 4.68
C LYS A 767 29.83 -35.02 4.78
N PHE A 768 30.55 -35.87 4.06
CA PHE A 768 30.37 -37.31 4.10
C PHE A 768 31.73 -38.02 4.01
N GLN A 769 31.84 -39.22 4.59
CA GLN A 769 33.04 -40.07 4.47
C GLN A 769 32.86 -41.08 3.33
N ASP A 770 31.80 -41.89 3.39
CA ASP A 770 31.34 -42.68 2.25
C ASP A 770 30.55 -41.79 1.29
N LYS A 771 30.80 -41.89 -0.02
CA LYS A 771 29.93 -41.25 -1.01
C LYS A 771 28.49 -41.78 -0.89
N PRO A 772 27.48 -40.90 -0.68
CA PRO A 772 26.07 -41.31 -0.66
C PRO A 772 25.56 -41.60 -2.08
N ASP A 773 24.48 -42.38 -2.17
CA ASP A 773 23.79 -42.66 -3.44
C ASP A 773 23.00 -41.42 -3.91
N VAL A 774 22.56 -40.58 -2.97
CA VAL A 774 21.80 -39.34 -3.18
C VAL A 774 21.96 -38.41 -1.97
N ALA A 775 21.96 -37.10 -2.22
CA ALA A 775 21.83 -36.08 -1.18
C ALA A 775 20.47 -35.38 -1.27
N ILE A 776 19.76 -35.31 -0.15
CA ILE A 776 18.56 -34.49 0.02
C ILE A 776 18.99 -33.21 0.77
N VAL A 777 18.87 -32.08 0.10
CA VAL A 777 19.30 -30.77 0.61
C VAL A 777 18.07 -29.95 0.96
N VAL A 778 17.94 -29.60 2.23
CA VAL A 778 16.78 -28.89 2.80
C VAL A 778 17.22 -27.50 3.22
N PHE A 779 16.74 -26.49 2.50
CA PHE A 779 17.19 -25.11 2.64
C PHE A 779 16.07 -24.16 2.23
N GLY A 780 16.27 -22.86 2.43
CA GLY A 780 15.26 -21.87 2.04
C GLY A 780 15.22 -20.62 2.90
N GLU A 781 14.07 -19.95 2.93
CA GLU A 781 13.83 -18.79 3.80
C GLU A 781 13.81 -19.22 5.29
N ASN A 782 14.16 -18.30 6.18
CA ASN A 782 13.91 -18.47 7.62
C ASN A 782 12.45 -18.10 7.95
N PRO A 783 11.93 -18.44 9.14
CA PRO A 783 10.66 -17.88 9.61
C PRO A 783 10.65 -16.36 9.59
N TYR A 784 9.52 -15.80 9.15
CA TYR A 784 9.18 -14.38 9.17
C TYR A 784 7.66 -14.24 9.21
N ALA A 785 7.18 -13.08 9.66
CA ALA A 785 5.80 -12.63 9.53
C ALA A 785 5.76 -11.13 9.23
N GLU A 786 4.75 -10.70 8.47
CA GLU A 786 4.48 -9.27 8.19
C GLU A 786 5.68 -8.56 7.56
N TRP A 787 5.89 -7.27 7.82
CA TRP A 787 6.96 -6.46 7.21
C TRP A 787 8.39 -7.00 7.38
N GLU A 788 8.70 -7.83 8.38
CA GLU A 788 10.02 -8.48 8.50
C GLU A 788 10.26 -9.49 7.36
N GLY A 789 9.18 -9.95 6.72
CA GLY A 789 9.20 -10.76 5.51
C GLY A 789 9.25 -9.97 4.20
N ASP A 790 9.14 -8.64 4.21
CA ASP A 790 9.13 -7.85 2.98
C ASP A 790 10.49 -7.91 2.28
N ARG A 791 10.48 -8.13 0.97
CA ARG A 791 11.70 -8.21 0.15
C ARG A 791 11.73 -7.11 -0.89
N GLN A 792 12.88 -6.49 -1.11
CA GLN A 792 13.04 -5.62 -2.28
C GLN A 792 13.08 -6.40 -3.61
N THR A 793 13.47 -7.69 -3.56
CA THR A 793 13.61 -8.55 -4.74
C THR A 793 13.14 -9.98 -4.46
N ILE A 794 12.65 -10.64 -5.49
CA ILE A 794 12.32 -12.07 -5.48
C ILE A 794 13.54 -12.98 -5.64
N VAL A 795 14.77 -12.46 -5.67
CA VAL A 795 15.98 -13.29 -5.79
C VAL A 795 16.22 -14.03 -4.48
N TYR A 796 16.44 -15.35 -4.56
CA TYR A 796 17.03 -16.12 -3.47
C TYR A 796 18.55 -16.17 -3.66
N ASP A 797 19.29 -15.44 -2.83
CA ASP A 797 20.74 -15.17 -2.98
C ASP A 797 21.60 -15.82 -1.90
N ASN A 798 21.12 -16.87 -1.21
CA ASN A 798 21.93 -17.57 -0.19
C ASN A 798 23.14 -18.30 -0.82
N VAL A 799 24.30 -17.67 -0.68
CA VAL A 799 25.59 -18.16 -1.20
C VAL A 799 26.03 -19.48 -0.55
N TYR A 800 25.67 -19.73 0.71
CA TYR A 800 26.06 -20.96 1.42
C TYR A 800 25.32 -22.18 0.90
N ASP A 801 24.01 -22.05 0.68
CA ASP A 801 23.17 -23.13 0.14
C ASP A 801 23.53 -23.43 -1.32
N LEU A 802 23.79 -22.39 -2.13
CA LEU A 802 24.24 -22.57 -3.51
C LEU A 802 25.62 -23.25 -3.57
N ALA A 803 26.54 -22.90 -2.66
CA ALA A 803 27.85 -23.55 -2.57
C ALA A 803 27.76 -25.00 -2.07
N LEU A 804 26.83 -25.31 -1.16
CA LEU A 804 26.52 -26.67 -0.71
C LEU A 804 26.02 -27.54 -1.87
N LEU A 805 25.02 -27.05 -2.63
CA LEU A 805 24.47 -27.77 -3.80
C LEU A 805 25.54 -28.01 -4.87
N ARG A 806 26.31 -26.98 -5.24
CA ARG A 806 27.39 -27.09 -6.23
C ARG A 806 28.44 -28.13 -5.82
N ARG A 807 28.93 -28.06 -4.58
CA ARG A 807 29.90 -29.03 -4.04
C ARG A 807 29.42 -30.48 -4.10
N LEU A 808 28.13 -30.73 -3.84
CA LEU A 808 27.55 -32.07 -3.95
C LEU A 808 27.48 -32.54 -5.41
N LYS A 809 27.03 -31.66 -6.31
CA LYS A 809 26.99 -31.91 -7.75
C LYS A 809 28.39 -32.16 -8.34
N ASP A 810 29.39 -31.39 -7.93
CA ASP A 810 30.79 -31.52 -8.36
C ASP A 810 31.45 -32.81 -7.84
N ALA A 811 31.05 -33.28 -6.64
CA ALA A 811 31.39 -34.62 -6.14
C ALA A 811 30.66 -35.76 -6.88
N GLY A 812 29.78 -35.42 -7.85
CA GLY A 812 28.97 -36.35 -8.63
C GLY A 812 27.94 -37.10 -7.79
N VAL A 813 27.44 -36.49 -6.71
CA VAL A 813 26.32 -37.01 -5.90
C VAL A 813 25.02 -36.48 -6.51
N PRO A 814 24.02 -37.33 -6.80
CA PRO A 814 22.70 -36.86 -7.23
C PRO A 814 22.03 -36.00 -6.17
N VAL A 815 21.46 -34.86 -6.57
CA VAL A 815 20.93 -33.83 -5.64
C VAL A 815 19.41 -33.70 -5.76
N VAL A 816 18.71 -33.90 -4.64
CA VAL A 816 17.29 -33.57 -4.46
C VAL A 816 17.19 -32.34 -3.56
N SER A 817 16.66 -31.25 -4.10
CA SER A 817 16.43 -30.01 -3.34
C SER A 817 15.01 -29.94 -2.79
N LEU A 818 14.90 -29.69 -1.48
CA LEU A 818 13.66 -29.37 -0.79
C LEU A 818 13.71 -27.89 -0.36
N PHE A 819 12.95 -27.05 -1.06
CA PHE A 819 12.99 -25.60 -0.89
C PHE A 819 11.85 -25.12 0.01
N LEU A 820 12.20 -24.68 1.23
CA LEU A 820 11.29 -24.10 2.21
C LEU A 820 11.13 -22.60 1.95
N SER A 821 9.91 -22.14 1.68
CA SER A 821 9.67 -20.75 1.29
C SER A 821 8.21 -20.37 1.49
N GLY A 822 7.95 -19.10 1.77
CA GLY A 822 6.58 -18.60 1.86
C GLY A 822 5.94 -18.23 0.52
N ARG A 823 6.69 -18.38 -0.58
CA ARG A 823 6.42 -17.74 -1.87
C ARG A 823 7.32 -18.31 -2.98
N PRO A 824 6.96 -18.16 -4.26
CA PRO A 824 7.93 -18.29 -5.34
C PRO A 824 9.11 -17.33 -5.14
N LEU A 825 10.31 -17.81 -5.46
CA LEU A 825 11.50 -16.98 -5.56
C LEU A 825 12.27 -17.37 -6.82
N TRP A 826 13.02 -16.43 -7.38
CA TRP A 826 13.92 -16.70 -8.49
C TRP A 826 15.09 -17.54 -7.98
N VAL A 827 15.13 -18.81 -8.42
CA VAL A 827 16.04 -19.86 -7.92
C VAL A 827 16.78 -20.58 -9.07
N ASN A 828 16.89 -19.97 -10.26
CA ASN A 828 17.53 -20.59 -11.43
C ASN A 828 18.93 -21.19 -11.13
N PRO A 829 19.84 -20.54 -10.36
CA PRO A 829 21.13 -21.14 -10.00
C PRO A 829 21.02 -22.44 -9.18
N PHE A 830 19.99 -22.53 -8.34
CA PHE A 830 19.70 -23.68 -7.46
C PHE A 830 19.04 -24.80 -8.26
N LEU A 831 18.09 -24.47 -9.15
CA LEU A 831 17.51 -25.40 -10.12
C LEU A 831 18.58 -26.03 -11.03
N ASN A 832 19.58 -25.26 -11.47
CA ASN A 832 20.71 -25.78 -12.25
C ASN A 832 21.62 -26.69 -11.39
N SER A 833 21.75 -26.41 -10.10
CA SER A 833 22.58 -27.19 -9.17
C SER A 833 21.90 -28.44 -8.59
N SER A 834 20.66 -28.73 -8.99
CA SER A 834 19.85 -29.87 -8.51
C SER A 834 19.47 -30.82 -9.65
N ASP A 835 19.37 -32.12 -9.38
CA ASP A 835 18.78 -33.10 -10.32
C ASP A 835 17.25 -33.13 -10.19
N ALA A 836 16.74 -33.09 -8.97
CA ALA A 836 15.33 -32.88 -8.65
C ALA A 836 15.14 -31.67 -7.71
N PHE A 837 14.01 -30.97 -7.84
CA PHE A 837 13.71 -29.78 -7.05
C PHE A 837 12.22 -29.76 -6.69
N VAL A 838 11.93 -29.59 -5.40
CA VAL A 838 10.58 -29.56 -4.83
C VAL A 838 10.38 -28.24 -4.10
N ALA A 839 9.34 -27.50 -4.47
CA ALA A 839 8.81 -26.43 -3.62
C ALA A 839 8.05 -27.10 -2.46
N ALA A 840 8.63 -27.01 -1.27
CA ALA A 840 8.08 -27.62 -0.06
C ALA A 840 7.17 -26.66 0.73
N TRP A 841 7.19 -25.37 0.38
CA TRP A 841 6.50 -24.28 1.07
C TRP A 841 6.90 -24.18 2.54
N LEU A 842 5.94 -23.93 3.44
CA LEU A 842 6.08 -24.04 4.89
C LEU A 842 5.15 -25.18 5.36
N PRO A 843 5.63 -26.44 5.42
CA PRO A 843 4.78 -27.63 5.65
C PRO A 843 4.22 -27.82 7.07
N GLY A 844 4.65 -27.06 8.09
CA GLY A 844 4.15 -27.22 9.46
C GLY A 844 4.79 -28.41 10.20
N SER A 845 4.09 -29.03 11.16
CA SER A 845 4.72 -29.95 12.12
C SER A 845 5.01 -31.37 11.59
N GLU A 846 4.50 -31.75 10.42
CA GLU A 846 4.45 -33.16 9.98
C GLU A 846 5.40 -33.46 8.80
N GLY A 847 6.70 -33.21 9.00
CA GLY A 847 7.75 -33.34 7.96
C GLY A 847 7.88 -34.74 7.33
N GLU A 848 7.42 -35.79 8.02
CA GLU A 848 7.30 -37.15 7.45
C GLU A 848 6.33 -37.27 6.26
N GLY A 849 5.46 -36.27 6.03
CA GLY A 849 4.68 -36.16 4.80
C GLY A 849 5.55 -35.95 3.55
N ILE A 850 6.74 -35.34 3.67
CA ILE A 850 7.65 -35.21 2.52
C ILE A 850 8.31 -36.57 2.20
N ALA A 851 8.74 -37.31 3.23
CA ALA A 851 9.34 -38.64 3.06
C ALA A 851 8.36 -39.65 2.42
N ASP A 852 7.07 -39.58 2.77
CA ASP A 852 6.02 -40.36 2.13
C ASP A 852 5.98 -40.20 0.59
N VAL A 853 6.23 -38.99 0.08
CA VAL A 853 6.26 -38.74 -1.36
C VAL A 853 7.61 -39.16 -1.92
N LEU A 854 8.72 -38.63 -1.42
CA LEU A 854 10.06 -38.84 -1.98
C LEU A 854 10.46 -40.31 -2.19
N PHE A 855 10.00 -41.22 -1.32
CA PHE A 855 10.28 -42.66 -1.41
C PHE A 855 9.15 -43.47 -2.08
N GLY A 856 8.23 -42.81 -2.79
CA GLY A 856 7.27 -43.43 -3.71
C GLY A 856 6.06 -44.12 -3.07
N LYS A 857 5.80 -43.89 -1.77
CA LYS A 857 4.58 -44.37 -1.09
C LYS A 857 3.33 -43.60 -1.54
N TYR A 858 3.51 -42.35 -1.98
CA TYR A 858 2.53 -41.55 -2.71
C TYR A 858 3.21 -40.82 -3.88
N ASP A 859 2.43 -40.44 -4.91
CA ASP A 859 2.88 -39.56 -6.00
C ASP A 859 2.63 -38.08 -5.62
N PHE A 860 3.33 -37.16 -6.29
CA PHE A 860 3.08 -35.73 -6.14
C PHE A 860 1.67 -35.37 -6.65
N ARG A 861 0.97 -34.52 -5.91
CA ARG A 861 -0.36 -33.99 -6.28
C ARG A 861 -0.40 -32.47 -6.38
N GLY A 862 0.45 -31.78 -5.60
CA GLY A 862 0.48 -30.33 -5.51
C GLY A 862 0.69 -29.65 -6.85
N LYS A 863 -0.03 -28.54 -7.06
CA LYS A 863 0.06 -27.69 -8.25
C LYS A 863 0.26 -26.24 -7.81
N LEU A 864 1.16 -25.52 -8.45
CA LEU A 864 1.46 -24.11 -8.16
C LEU A 864 0.18 -23.27 -8.05
N SER A 865 -0.09 -22.70 -6.87
CA SER A 865 -1.08 -21.64 -6.62
C SER A 865 -0.54 -20.24 -6.89
N PHE A 866 0.77 -20.14 -7.14
CA PHE A 866 1.49 -18.93 -7.53
C PHE A 866 2.44 -19.24 -8.68
N SER A 867 2.61 -18.30 -9.60
CA SER A 867 3.41 -18.40 -10.81
C SER A 867 4.89 -18.30 -10.49
N TRP A 868 5.71 -19.22 -11.02
CA TRP A 868 7.14 -19.21 -10.71
C TRP A 868 7.92 -18.28 -11.65
N PRO A 869 8.72 -17.33 -11.13
CA PRO A 869 9.45 -16.37 -11.94
C PRO A 869 10.57 -17.01 -12.77
N LYS A 870 10.72 -16.53 -14.01
CA LYS A 870 11.78 -16.93 -14.97
C LYS A 870 12.99 -16.01 -14.92
N LEU A 871 12.73 -14.72 -14.74
CA LEU A 871 13.71 -13.66 -14.63
C LEU A 871 13.68 -13.08 -13.22
N ALA A 872 14.83 -12.65 -12.72
CA ALA A 872 14.98 -12.06 -11.39
C ALA A 872 14.19 -10.75 -11.20
N SER A 873 13.75 -10.12 -12.30
CA SER A 873 12.96 -8.89 -12.33
C SER A 873 11.44 -9.08 -12.36
N GLN A 874 10.93 -10.32 -12.47
CA GLN A 874 9.49 -10.61 -12.52
C GLN A 874 8.86 -10.62 -11.13
N VAL A 875 8.87 -9.46 -10.46
CA VAL A 875 8.33 -9.27 -9.10
C VAL A 875 6.80 -9.33 -9.04
N VAL A 876 6.12 -8.88 -10.10
CA VAL A 876 4.68 -9.03 -10.33
C VAL A 876 4.54 -9.94 -11.55
N LEU A 877 3.93 -11.11 -11.35
CA LEU A 877 3.79 -12.14 -12.38
C LEU A 877 2.58 -13.01 -12.04
N ASN A 878 1.42 -12.69 -12.60
CA ASN A 878 0.17 -13.35 -12.22
C ASN A 878 -0.55 -13.96 -13.43
N ARG A 879 -1.24 -15.07 -13.18
CA ARG A 879 -2.18 -15.66 -14.13
C ARG A 879 -3.22 -14.61 -14.56
N GLY A 880 -3.31 -14.39 -15.87
CA GLY A 880 -4.24 -13.44 -16.48
C GLY A 880 -3.56 -12.15 -16.97
N ASP A 881 -2.33 -11.87 -16.55
CA ASP A 881 -1.56 -10.73 -17.04
C ASP A 881 -1.29 -10.84 -18.55
N ALA A 882 -1.24 -9.71 -19.25
CA ALA A 882 -1.03 -9.68 -20.70
C ALA A 882 0.34 -10.24 -21.12
N ASP A 883 1.39 -9.91 -20.37
CA ASP A 883 2.79 -10.32 -20.62
C ASP A 883 3.19 -11.53 -19.76
N TYR A 884 2.27 -12.49 -19.58
CA TYR A 884 2.45 -13.64 -18.69
C TYR A 884 3.48 -14.66 -19.22
N HIS A 885 4.72 -14.53 -18.73
CA HIS A 885 5.87 -15.36 -19.15
C HIS A 885 6.62 -16.01 -17.96
N PRO A 886 5.97 -16.90 -17.20
CA PRO A 886 6.58 -17.61 -16.07
C PRO A 886 7.60 -18.67 -16.51
N LEU A 887 8.39 -19.16 -15.56
CA LEU A 887 9.20 -20.38 -15.71
C LEU A 887 8.32 -21.61 -15.56
N PHE A 888 7.50 -21.61 -14.52
CA PHE A 888 6.48 -22.61 -14.25
C PHE A 888 5.15 -21.87 -14.03
N PRO A 889 4.15 -22.03 -14.92
CA PRO A 889 2.90 -21.30 -14.80
C PRO A 889 2.07 -21.77 -13.60
N PHE A 890 1.09 -20.97 -13.22
CA PHE A 890 0.02 -21.37 -12.33
C PHE A 890 -0.57 -22.72 -12.75
N GLY A 891 -0.77 -23.61 -11.79
CA GLY A 891 -1.23 -24.98 -12.03
C GLY A 891 -0.14 -25.95 -12.50
N PHE A 892 1.12 -25.53 -12.67
CA PHE A 892 2.24 -26.44 -12.93
C PHE A 892 2.56 -27.32 -11.71
N GLY A 893 3.13 -28.49 -11.97
CA GLY A 893 3.66 -29.40 -10.96
C GLY A 893 3.79 -30.80 -11.56
N LEU A 894 5.00 -31.34 -11.56
CA LEU A 894 5.28 -32.67 -12.12
C LEU A 894 4.77 -33.79 -11.20
N THR A 895 4.66 -34.99 -11.77
CA THR A 895 4.32 -36.26 -11.11
C THR A 895 5.34 -37.33 -11.53
N TYR A 896 5.31 -38.50 -10.90
CA TYR A 896 6.16 -39.63 -11.28
C TYR A 896 5.83 -40.25 -12.64
N LYS A 897 4.74 -39.82 -13.28
CA LYS A 897 4.39 -40.19 -14.66
C LYS A 897 5.06 -39.31 -15.70
N ASP A 898 5.44 -38.08 -15.34
CA ASP A 898 6.00 -37.12 -16.28
C ASP A 898 7.42 -37.49 -16.72
N ARG A 899 7.73 -37.23 -17.98
CA ARG A 899 8.99 -37.60 -18.65
C ARG A 899 9.66 -36.37 -19.25
N VAL A 900 10.00 -35.41 -18.38
CA VAL A 900 10.52 -34.09 -18.74
C VAL A 900 11.81 -33.80 -17.96
N ASP A 901 12.91 -33.56 -18.68
CA ASP A 901 14.15 -33.00 -18.14
C ASP A 901 14.14 -31.48 -18.32
N LEU A 902 14.47 -30.73 -17.28
CA LEU A 902 14.70 -29.29 -17.34
C LEU A 902 16.18 -29.01 -17.70
N PRO A 903 16.48 -28.30 -18.80
CA PRO A 903 17.84 -27.88 -19.14
C PRO A 903 18.35 -26.80 -18.18
N ASP A 904 19.65 -26.47 -18.25
CA ASP A 904 20.20 -25.36 -17.48
C ASP A 904 19.56 -24.02 -17.89
N LEU A 905 19.15 -23.25 -16.88
CA LEU A 905 18.45 -21.97 -17.00
C LEU A 905 19.43 -20.78 -16.95
N PRO A 906 19.10 -19.63 -17.57
CA PRO A 906 19.86 -18.40 -17.38
C PRO A 906 19.93 -18.00 -15.90
N ALA A 907 21.14 -17.68 -15.44
CA ALA A 907 21.43 -17.22 -14.07
C ALA A 907 21.71 -15.70 -14.01
N ASP A 908 21.15 -14.93 -14.95
CA ASP A 908 21.34 -13.49 -15.02
C ASP A 908 20.39 -12.73 -14.08
N THR A 909 20.96 -11.79 -13.33
CA THR A 909 20.27 -10.86 -12.43
C THR A 909 20.34 -9.41 -12.93
N SER A 910 20.84 -9.17 -14.15
CA SER A 910 20.86 -7.83 -14.75
C SER A 910 19.45 -7.22 -14.82
N GLY A 911 19.35 -5.94 -14.45
CA GLY A 911 18.09 -5.22 -14.33
C GLY A 911 17.43 -5.27 -12.94
N VAL A 912 17.88 -6.11 -12.01
CA VAL A 912 17.44 -6.04 -10.60
C VAL A 912 18.05 -4.80 -9.94
N ARG A 913 17.21 -3.93 -9.38
CA ARG A 913 17.62 -2.83 -8.51
C ARG A 913 17.33 -3.21 -7.06
N ALA A 914 18.37 -3.30 -6.24
CA ALA A 914 18.27 -3.57 -4.80
C ALA A 914 19.11 -2.54 -4.03
N GLN A 915 18.70 -2.22 -2.82
CA GLN A 915 19.42 -1.39 -1.86
C GLN A 915 19.76 -2.21 -0.61
N THR A 916 20.96 -2.01 -0.09
CA THR A 916 21.43 -2.71 1.12
C THR A 916 21.35 -1.77 2.30
N VAL A 917 20.41 -2.03 3.21
CA VAL A 917 20.18 -1.20 4.39
C VAL A 917 21.08 -1.68 5.52
N PHE A 918 22.18 -0.97 5.76
CA PHE A 918 23.11 -1.26 6.86
C PHE A 918 22.59 -0.76 8.22
N PHE A 919 21.77 0.29 8.20
CA PHE A 919 21.18 0.91 9.39
C PHE A 919 19.81 1.50 9.02
N SER A 920 18.78 1.16 9.79
CA SER A 920 17.45 1.80 9.77
C SER A 920 16.74 1.47 11.08
N ALA A 921 16.36 2.51 11.83
CA ALA A 921 15.94 2.45 13.24
C ALA A 921 16.93 1.74 14.20
N GLY A 922 18.16 1.49 13.75
CA GLY A 922 19.14 0.63 14.41
C GLY A 922 20.04 -0.08 13.38
N PRO A 923 21.20 -0.63 13.80
CA PRO A 923 22.09 -1.38 12.91
C PRO A 923 21.44 -2.72 12.52
N LYS A 924 21.59 -3.14 11.26
CA LYS A 924 21.06 -4.43 10.78
C LYS A 924 22.13 -5.51 10.88
N GLU A 925 21.78 -6.72 11.32
CA GLU A 925 22.70 -7.87 11.36
C GLU A 925 23.38 -8.08 9.98
N PRO A 926 24.70 -8.33 9.90
CA PRO A 926 25.63 -8.61 11.00
C PRO A 926 26.34 -7.36 11.56
N TRP A 927 25.85 -6.16 11.24
CA TRP A 927 26.47 -4.88 11.59
C TRP A 927 26.05 -4.43 12.99
N LYS A 928 26.96 -3.74 13.67
CA LYS A 928 26.79 -3.14 15.00
C LYS A 928 27.29 -1.71 14.95
N LEU A 929 26.60 -0.80 15.64
CA LEU A 929 27.06 0.57 15.78
C LEU A 929 28.04 0.66 16.95
N HIS A 930 29.23 1.17 16.66
CA HIS A 930 30.25 1.52 17.65
C HIS A 930 30.35 3.05 17.73
N VAL A 931 30.40 3.58 18.94
CA VAL A 931 30.45 5.02 19.24
C VAL A 931 31.62 5.24 20.21
N ASP A 932 32.56 6.10 19.85
CA ASP A 932 33.71 6.40 20.71
C ASP A 932 33.32 7.08 22.02
N GLU A 933 34.09 6.81 23.07
CA GLU A 933 33.79 7.26 24.43
C GLU A 933 33.58 8.78 24.53
N GLY A 934 32.45 9.17 25.10
CA GLY A 934 32.08 10.56 25.36
C GLY A 934 31.54 11.33 24.14
N ILE A 935 31.22 10.67 23.02
CA ILE A 935 30.22 11.21 22.09
C ILE A 935 28.85 11.11 22.77
N GLY A 936 28.08 12.20 22.78
CA GLY A 936 26.72 12.20 23.28
C GLY A 936 25.77 11.51 22.29
N GLN A 937 24.89 10.64 22.77
CA GLN A 937 23.90 9.95 21.94
C GLN A 937 22.51 10.11 22.55
N GLN A 938 21.54 10.47 21.72
CA GLN A 938 20.11 10.44 22.05
C GLN A 938 19.36 9.71 20.92
N GLU A 939 18.36 8.92 21.30
CA GLU A 939 17.46 8.24 20.37
C GLU A 939 16.11 8.98 20.33
N GLU A 940 15.56 9.15 19.14
CA GLU A 940 14.30 9.87 18.90
C GLU A 940 13.22 8.93 18.34
N ALA A 941 11.98 9.43 18.27
CA ALA A 941 10.87 8.75 17.64
C ALA A 941 11.20 8.33 16.18
N ALA A 942 10.62 7.21 15.74
CA ALA A 942 10.95 6.54 14.48
C ALA A 942 12.43 6.11 14.31
N GLY A 943 13.19 5.98 15.41
CA GLY A 943 14.50 5.33 15.42
C GLY A 943 15.65 6.17 14.85
N ARG A 944 15.49 7.50 14.79
CA ARG A 944 16.60 8.42 14.49
C ARG A 944 17.56 8.49 15.67
N ARG A 945 18.85 8.71 15.38
CA ARG A 945 19.88 8.94 16.41
C ARG A 945 20.53 10.30 16.24
N VAL A 946 20.46 11.11 17.29
CA VAL A 946 21.18 12.37 17.40
C VAL A 946 22.54 12.10 18.06
N LEU A 947 23.61 12.54 17.39
CA LEU A 947 24.99 12.32 17.82
C LEU A 947 25.70 13.65 18.03
N THR A 948 26.28 13.85 19.21
CA THR A 948 26.93 15.10 19.62
C THR A 948 28.41 14.86 19.90
N TRP A 949 29.27 15.35 19.01
CA TRP A 949 30.73 15.35 19.20
C TRP A 949 31.16 16.52 20.10
N PRO A 950 31.81 16.28 21.26
CA PRO A 950 32.47 17.34 22.00
C PRO A 950 33.74 17.79 21.26
N GLY A 951 34.04 19.08 21.30
CA GLY A 951 35.28 19.61 20.71
C GLY A 951 36.51 19.05 21.43
N GLY A 952 37.47 18.48 20.69
CA GLY A 952 38.64 17.84 21.28
C GLY A 952 39.49 17.06 20.29
N ALA A 953 39.99 15.90 20.73
CA ALA A 953 40.66 14.91 19.89
C ALA A 953 39.66 14.27 18.88
N PRO A 954 40.14 13.68 17.77
CA PRO A 954 39.29 12.94 16.84
C PRO A 954 38.53 11.79 17.54
N ARG A 955 37.28 11.58 17.15
CA ARG A 955 36.40 10.49 17.64
C ARG A 955 35.47 10.02 16.52
N ALA A 956 35.24 8.73 16.44
CA ALA A 956 34.48 8.07 15.38
C ALA A 956 33.11 7.52 15.86
N VAL A 957 32.23 7.33 14.88
CA VAL A 957 31.03 6.50 14.98
C VAL A 957 31.00 5.63 13.74
N ASP A 958 31.00 4.32 13.91
CA ASP A 958 31.18 3.36 12.82
C ASP A 958 30.14 2.24 12.88
N LEU A 959 29.69 1.76 11.72
CA LEU A 959 29.06 0.45 11.58
C LEU A 959 30.14 -0.59 11.27
N ARG A 960 30.27 -1.61 12.12
CA ARG A 960 31.25 -2.68 11.97
C ARG A 960 30.58 -4.04 12.11
N SER A 961 31.12 -5.07 11.48
CA SER A 961 30.67 -6.45 11.68
C SER A 961 31.77 -7.29 12.33
N ASP A 962 31.40 -8.06 13.36
CA ASP A 962 32.32 -8.99 14.05
C ASP A 962 32.60 -10.27 13.24
N ARG A 963 31.88 -10.46 12.11
CA ARG A 963 32.02 -11.58 11.18
C ARG A 963 32.23 -11.04 9.75
N PRO A 964 32.91 -11.78 8.85
CA PRO A 964 33.02 -11.38 7.45
C PRO A 964 31.62 -11.17 6.84
N ALA A 965 31.36 -9.97 6.34
CA ALA A 965 30.16 -9.64 5.59
C ALA A 965 30.47 -9.72 4.09
N ASP A 966 29.62 -10.41 3.32
CA ASP A 966 29.70 -10.41 1.87
C ASP A 966 29.14 -9.09 1.33
N LEU A 967 29.99 -8.33 0.63
CA LEU A 967 29.65 -7.08 -0.05
C LEU A 967 29.84 -7.19 -1.58
N THR A 968 29.85 -8.42 -2.11
CA THR A 968 30.12 -8.67 -3.54
C THR A 968 29.07 -8.01 -4.44
N ARG A 969 27.80 -7.94 -3.97
CA ARG A 969 26.69 -7.26 -4.67
C ARG A 969 26.89 -5.74 -4.72
N GLU A 970 27.54 -5.17 -3.72
CA GLU A 970 27.75 -3.73 -3.54
C GLU A 970 29.03 -3.23 -4.22
N THR A 971 29.81 -4.10 -4.88
CA THR A 971 31.11 -3.77 -5.51
C THR A 971 31.05 -2.68 -6.58
N ASN A 972 29.88 -2.40 -7.15
CA ASN A 972 29.62 -1.29 -8.09
C ASN A 972 28.47 -0.37 -7.63
N ALA A 973 28.05 -0.46 -6.38
CA ALA A 973 26.96 0.34 -5.81
C ALA A 973 27.45 1.70 -5.29
N ALA A 974 26.51 2.57 -4.92
CA ALA A 974 26.76 3.77 -4.14
C ALA A 974 26.29 3.56 -2.69
N LEU A 975 27.11 3.97 -1.72
CA LEU A 975 26.67 4.12 -0.34
C LEU A 975 25.95 5.47 -0.19
N SER A 976 24.70 5.45 0.29
CA SER A 976 23.97 6.64 0.70
C SER A 976 23.81 6.66 2.21
N ILE A 977 23.84 7.84 2.81
CA ILE A 977 23.62 8.07 4.24
C ILE A 977 22.84 9.38 4.38
N ASP A 978 21.64 9.31 4.93
CA ASP A 978 20.82 10.48 5.22
C ASP A 978 21.30 11.10 6.55
N VAL A 979 21.67 12.39 6.52
CA VAL A 979 22.18 13.13 7.68
C VAL A 979 21.55 14.51 7.77
N MET A 980 21.00 14.85 8.94
CA MET A 980 20.52 16.19 9.27
C MET A 980 21.57 16.91 10.13
N VAL A 981 21.91 18.16 9.79
CA VAL A 981 22.95 18.92 10.52
C VAL A 981 22.32 20.04 11.35
N GLU A 982 22.12 19.80 12.64
CA GLU A 982 21.66 20.84 13.59
C GLU A 982 22.66 21.99 13.75
N LYS A 983 23.96 21.66 13.77
CA LYS A 983 25.07 22.59 14.00
C LYS A 983 26.24 22.26 13.06
N PRO A 984 26.58 23.15 12.11
CA PRO A 984 27.68 22.91 11.19
C PRO A 984 29.02 22.63 11.89
N PRO A 985 29.84 21.70 11.36
CA PRO A 985 31.07 21.27 12.03
C PRO A 985 32.14 22.36 12.02
N THR A 986 32.71 22.67 13.19
CA THR A 986 33.76 23.70 13.35
C THR A 986 35.17 23.18 13.01
N ARG A 987 35.35 21.87 12.92
CA ARG A 987 36.59 21.18 12.48
C ARG A 987 36.29 20.27 11.28
N SER A 988 37.32 19.59 10.77
CA SER A 988 37.16 18.65 9.66
C SER A 988 36.36 17.41 10.05
N VAL A 989 35.57 16.89 9.12
CA VAL A 989 34.77 15.66 9.24
C VAL A 989 35.10 14.76 8.06
N MET A 990 35.53 13.54 8.36
CA MET A 990 35.85 12.51 7.38
C MET A 990 34.76 11.44 7.37
N LEU A 991 34.28 11.04 6.20
CA LEU A 991 33.48 9.84 6.02
C LEU A 991 34.38 8.71 5.51
N ASN A 992 34.36 7.56 6.18
CA ASN A 992 35.24 6.43 5.86
C ASN A 992 34.43 5.21 5.41
N VAL A 993 34.94 4.47 4.42
CA VAL A 993 34.41 3.16 3.99
C VAL A 993 35.60 2.21 3.79
N GLY A 994 35.74 1.24 4.68
CA GLY A 994 36.93 0.38 4.72
C GLY A 994 38.20 1.21 4.96
N SER A 995 39.16 1.15 4.04
CA SER A 995 40.39 1.95 4.06
C SER A 995 40.31 3.28 3.30
N ALA A 996 39.18 3.58 2.64
CA ALA A 996 38.97 4.83 1.92
C ALA A 996 38.36 5.90 2.84
N ALA A 997 38.75 7.16 2.63
CA ALA A 997 38.30 8.32 3.40
C ALA A 997 37.99 9.50 2.48
N VAL A 998 36.90 10.21 2.75
CA VAL A 998 36.47 11.41 2.01
C VAL A 998 36.23 12.56 3.00
N ASP A 999 36.80 13.73 2.72
CA ASP A 999 36.50 14.95 3.50
C ASP A 999 35.13 15.49 3.07
N VAL A 1000 34.17 15.49 4.00
CA VAL A 1000 32.79 15.96 3.78
C VAL A 1000 32.51 17.30 4.47
N THR A 1001 33.55 17.96 5.01
CA THR A 1001 33.42 19.18 5.83
C THR A 1001 32.73 20.33 5.09
N SER A 1002 33.02 20.52 3.81
CA SER A 1002 32.41 21.56 2.97
C SER A 1002 30.93 21.29 2.73
N ILE A 1003 30.57 20.03 2.46
CA ILE A 1003 29.19 19.58 2.22
C ILE A 1003 28.35 19.82 3.47
N LEU A 1004 28.79 19.30 4.64
CA LEU A 1004 28.08 19.45 5.91
C LEU A 1004 27.97 20.90 6.41
N ARG A 1005 28.82 21.80 5.92
CA ARG A 1005 28.73 23.25 6.19
C ARG A 1005 27.80 24.00 5.23
N ALA A 1006 27.50 23.43 4.06
CA ALA A 1006 26.63 24.04 3.06
C ALA A 1006 25.16 23.64 3.23
N LEU A 1007 24.87 22.59 4.02
CA LEU A 1007 23.51 22.18 4.33
C LEU A 1007 22.76 23.28 5.11
N PRO A 1008 21.48 23.54 4.78
CA PRO A 1008 20.63 24.42 5.59
C PRO A 1008 20.52 23.90 7.04
N LYS A 1009 20.32 24.80 8.00
CA LYS A 1009 20.03 24.37 9.39
C LYS A 1009 18.71 23.60 9.42
N ASN A 1010 18.74 22.42 10.03
CA ASN A 1010 17.58 21.53 10.18
C ASN A 1010 16.97 21.05 8.86
N ALA A 1011 17.80 20.91 7.81
CA ALA A 1011 17.49 20.16 6.59
C ALA A 1011 18.23 18.81 6.59
#